data_AF-A0A7S0PXC9-F1
#
_entry.id   AF-A0A7S0PXC9-F1
#
_cell.length_a   1.000
_cell.length_b   1.000
_cell.length_c   1.000
_cell.angle_alpha   90.00
_cell.angle_beta   90.00
_cell.angle_gamma   90.00
#
_symmetry.space_group_name_H-M   'P 1'
#
loop_
_entity.id
_entity.type
_entity.pdbx_description
1 polymer ?
#
loop_
_entity_poly.entity_id
_entity_poly.type
_entity_poly.pdbx_seq_one_letter_code
_entity_poly.pdbx_strand_id
1 'polypeptide(L)'
;SGLGGSFQVPPEPLYLGNAGTAARFLTTCATLIRADGGTTVLTGDKRMKQRPINDLTDALKGCGCAISHLESPASLPISVASTGLAGGTIRLSGKVSSQFVSSVLLSAPYAQTPVELILPEPPVSLAYIDMTVALMARFGVHVSREGSTVYRVPKGVYTNPSALQVECDASSSTYPLAIAAITGGTLTAEAVGSASIQGDAKFALLLGRMGCSVEQDAERTTITGPPVGSRLQAIEVDMEPMTDAFMTAVALAAVADGTTTITGIANQRVKECNRIEVMVTELGKLGIAAGQLPDGIWVTGVDPATATLRPATIACHNDHRIAMSFAVLGARVPGITIGQKSCVEKTYPEFWADMTRVVGMRYEPPSDAPRTEGQQMVGTVGEESAEVSGTELGAAERSVVLVGMRGAGKTHLGRAAAAALGWQFLDLDHLYEARHGPIIEAVEAEGWPSFRARELQLLKETLSSRPARTVIACGGGIVETAEARAVLAAHWPVVQALKPIEDIEAYLNSDSSRPSLGEPPSEAFARRAAWYDEVSDFELLAAPGEDDWGAQERRFVRLLRRVQAAEGATAPQAHSFFISLTFPEIDVSLLRPELFDDVDMVELRVDLLASLEPAFIRRQLALLRQRCELPILFTIRSAKQGGKYDGSASLYLELCQVAVRSCCEWVDLEADRDGTAMQDFCRHARANGVQIVGSHHELGEMPQTAEIQEALRRCELQGAAALAKFVGMASDPLHALRVNTAASAANLSIPHVALAMGHLGRMSRVLNLIMTPVTHHLLPVPAAPGQLSAQEIMVARTNFGYLPSKSFYLLGSPITHSPSPAIHGTGFAANGCGHTYSKLETEELPVVLEAIRAPAFGGASVTIPFKELLLPHVDVASDSVLAIGALNTLTTTPDGNLAADNTDWQAIRLLLTRGLSTRAAAASTRPTRSAMVALVVGAGGTARAACYALKQMGIGSVYVHNRTVDKARAIAGEFGCAVCEAPSELHQLDLLVSCVPGAAGFTLPEAQLRAQLPVVLDAAYIPRQTPLLASARASGCIAYEGVEMLFEQGCIQCEIWTKRSAPRRKIVQALVVCLQAKDFGDVASFSDILAGRLL
;
A
#
# COMPACT_ATOMS: atom_id res chain seq x y z
N SER A 1 5.50 -32.65 -29.59
CA SER A 1 5.94 -33.98 -29.12
C SER A 1 6.10 -34.90 -30.32
N GLY A 2 7.03 -35.85 -30.28
CA GLY A 2 7.24 -36.86 -31.35
C GLY A 2 6.17 -37.96 -31.41
N LEU A 3 4.94 -37.69 -30.96
CA LEU A 3 3.89 -38.70 -30.78
C LEU A 3 2.96 -38.85 -32.00
N GLY A 4 3.23 -38.15 -33.11
CA GLY A 4 2.44 -38.26 -34.34
C GLY A 4 0.95 -37.90 -34.20
N GLY A 5 0.59 -37.05 -33.23
CA GLY A 5 -0.80 -36.70 -32.93
C GLY A 5 -1.50 -37.66 -31.96
N SER A 6 -0.80 -38.66 -31.41
CA SER A 6 -1.33 -39.59 -30.40
C SER A 6 -1.10 -39.04 -28.99
N PHE A 7 -2.11 -38.35 -28.45
CA PHE A 7 -2.09 -37.79 -27.10
C PHE A 7 -2.92 -38.66 -26.14
N GLN A 8 -2.50 -38.69 -24.87
CA GLN A 8 -3.23 -39.34 -23.78
C GLN A 8 -4.02 -38.30 -22.98
N VAL A 9 -5.08 -38.76 -22.31
CA VAL A 9 -5.85 -37.92 -21.37
C VAL A 9 -4.97 -37.60 -20.17
N PRO A 10 -4.76 -36.32 -19.82
CA PRO A 10 -4.01 -35.97 -18.63
C PRO A 10 -4.80 -36.38 -17.36
N PRO A 11 -4.12 -36.86 -16.31
CA PRO A 11 -4.78 -37.32 -15.08
C PRO A 11 -5.39 -36.18 -14.26
N GLU A 12 -4.91 -34.95 -14.46
CA GLU A 12 -5.37 -33.75 -13.76
C GLU A 12 -5.75 -32.64 -14.77
N PRO A 13 -6.60 -31.67 -14.36
CA PRO A 13 -6.85 -30.48 -15.15
C PRO A 13 -5.55 -29.75 -15.54
N LEU A 14 -5.44 -29.35 -16.80
CA LEU A 14 -4.32 -28.55 -17.30
C LEU A 14 -4.47 -27.11 -16.81
N TYR A 15 -3.70 -26.72 -15.81
CA TYR A 15 -3.63 -25.34 -15.32
C TYR A 15 -2.70 -24.48 -16.19
N LEU A 16 -3.24 -23.41 -16.77
CA LEU A 16 -2.54 -22.58 -17.77
C LEU A 16 -2.20 -21.16 -17.28
N GLY A 17 -2.43 -20.86 -16.00
CA GLY A 17 -2.31 -19.50 -15.47
C GLY A 17 -3.13 -18.50 -16.31
N ASN A 18 -2.52 -17.39 -16.74
CA ASN A 18 -3.09 -16.42 -17.68
C ASN A 18 -2.50 -16.51 -19.11
N ALA A 19 -1.99 -17.68 -19.52
CA ALA A 19 -1.35 -17.88 -20.82
C ALA A 19 -2.38 -18.08 -21.94
N GLY A 20 -2.86 -16.97 -22.52
CA GLY A 20 -3.93 -16.98 -23.53
C GLY A 20 -3.61 -17.84 -24.77
N THR A 21 -2.37 -17.77 -25.28
CA THR A 21 -1.93 -18.58 -26.43
C THR A 21 -1.98 -20.06 -26.11
N ALA A 22 -1.47 -20.47 -24.94
CA ALA A 22 -1.51 -21.86 -24.49
C ALA A 22 -2.95 -22.37 -24.37
N ALA A 23 -3.84 -21.59 -23.75
CA ALA A 23 -5.25 -21.94 -23.64
C ALA A 23 -5.89 -22.21 -25.00
N ARG A 24 -5.63 -21.36 -26.00
CA ARG A 24 -6.24 -21.47 -27.33
C ARG A 24 -5.67 -22.64 -28.13
N PHE A 25 -4.35 -22.81 -28.14
CA PHE A 25 -3.66 -23.91 -28.83
C PHE A 25 -3.99 -25.26 -28.22
N LEU A 26 -3.96 -25.35 -26.88
CA LEU A 26 -4.27 -26.59 -26.19
C LEU A 26 -5.76 -26.94 -26.26
N THR A 27 -6.67 -25.98 -26.40
CA THR A 27 -8.10 -26.26 -26.61
C THR A 27 -8.32 -27.11 -27.86
N THR A 28 -7.75 -26.70 -29.00
CA THR A 28 -7.87 -27.51 -30.23
C THR A 28 -7.00 -28.76 -30.15
N CYS A 29 -5.79 -28.69 -29.59
CA CYS A 29 -4.95 -29.87 -29.41
C CYS A 29 -5.61 -30.96 -28.55
N ALA A 30 -6.38 -30.59 -27.52
CA ALA A 30 -7.10 -31.53 -26.67
C ALA A 30 -8.16 -32.33 -27.45
N THR A 31 -8.72 -31.75 -28.52
CA THR A 31 -9.64 -32.48 -29.43
C THR A 31 -8.94 -33.62 -30.18
N LEU A 32 -7.61 -33.67 -30.21
CA LEU A 32 -6.86 -34.75 -30.87
C LEU A 32 -6.77 -36.03 -30.03
N ILE A 33 -7.07 -35.94 -28.72
CA ILE A 33 -7.02 -37.10 -27.82
C ILE A 33 -8.12 -38.10 -28.22
N ARG A 34 -7.74 -39.37 -28.31
CA ARG A 34 -8.63 -40.49 -28.65
C ARG A 34 -8.56 -41.52 -27.54
N ALA A 35 -9.48 -41.40 -26.59
CA ALA A 35 -9.59 -42.28 -25.44
C ALA A 35 -11.08 -42.44 -25.10
N ASP A 36 -11.58 -43.66 -25.13
CA ASP A 36 -13.00 -43.94 -24.86
C ASP A 36 -13.38 -43.44 -23.46
N GLY A 37 -14.35 -42.53 -23.38
CA GLY A 37 -14.86 -41.95 -22.13
C GLY A 37 -13.94 -40.92 -21.44
N GLY A 38 -12.80 -40.56 -22.04
CA GLY A 38 -11.86 -39.60 -21.47
C GLY A 38 -12.26 -38.13 -21.68
N THR A 39 -12.04 -37.27 -20.68
CA THR A 39 -12.21 -35.81 -20.80
C THR A 39 -10.96 -35.08 -20.34
N THR A 40 -10.61 -34.00 -21.05
CA THR A 40 -9.48 -33.12 -20.69
C THR A 40 -10.03 -31.78 -20.24
N VAL A 41 -9.70 -31.37 -19.02
CA VAL A 41 -10.10 -30.07 -18.49
C VAL A 41 -8.97 -29.07 -18.66
N LEU A 42 -9.25 -27.91 -19.26
CA LEU A 42 -8.33 -26.79 -19.36
C LEU A 42 -8.83 -25.67 -18.44
N THR A 43 -7.97 -25.20 -17.54
CA THR A 43 -8.29 -24.16 -16.54
C THR A 43 -7.15 -23.15 -16.41
N GLY A 44 -7.37 -22.09 -15.62
CA GLY A 44 -6.39 -21.04 -15.38
C GLY A 44 -6.74 -20.17 -14.18
N ASP A 45 -6.10 -19.01 -14.07
CA ASP A 45 -6.38 -18.06 -13.01
C ASP A 45 -7.73 -17.33 -13.19
N LYS A 46 -8.10 -16.45 -12.23
CA LYS A 46 -9.35 -15.69 -12.27
C LYS A 46 -9.49 -14.86 -13.56
N ARG A 47 -8.39 -14.36 -14.12
CA ARG A 47 -8.41 -13.55 -15.35
C ARG A 47 -8.60 -14.42 -16.59
N MET A 48 -7.97 -15.58 -16.66
CA MET A 48 -8.19 -16.57 -17.72
C MET A 48 -9.65 -17.02 -17.77
N LYS A 49 -10.28 -17.18 -16.60
CA LYS A 49 -11.70 -17.54 -16.48
C LYS A 49 -12.67 -16.46 -16.95
N GLN A 50 -12.18 -15.26 -17.27
CA GLN A 50 -12.95 -14.17 -17.86
C GLN A 50 -12.59 -13.92 -19.34
N ARG A 51 -11.54 -14.59 -19.86
CA ARG A 51 -11.07 -14.35 -21.23
C ARG A 51 -11.91 -15.10 -22.26
N PRO A 52 -12.34 -14.43 -23.34
CA PRO A 52 -13.20 -15.04 -24.35
C PRO A 52 -12.47 -16.12 -25.15
N ILE A 53 -13.14 -17.26 -25.32
CA ILE A 53 -12.74 -18.39 -26.17
C ILE A 53 -13.93 -19.01 -26.95
N ASN A 54 -15.14 -18.48 -26.77
CA ASN A 54 -16.39 -19.03 -27.31
C ASN A 54 -16.33 -19.26 -28.83
N ASP A 55 -15.82 -18.30 -29.61
CA ASP A 55 -15.73 -18.42 -31.07
C ASP A 55 -14.94 -19.66 -31.51
N LEU A 56 -13.86 -19.98 -30.78
CA LEU A 56 -13.07 -21.19 -31.03
C LEU A 56 -13.85 -22.44 -30.62
N THR A 57 -14.43 -22.45 -29.42
CA THR A 57 -15.18 -23.63 -28.93
C THR A 57 -16.42 -23.92 -29.77
N ASP A 58 -17.10 -22.90 -30.28
CA ASP A 58 -18.31 -23.04 -31.08
C ASP A 58 -17.99 -23.55 -32.48
N ALA A 59 -16.88 -23.09 -33.08
CA ALA A 59 -16.38 -23.66 -34.33
C ALA A 59 -16.03 -25.15 -34.18
N LEU A 60 -15.37 -25.53 -33.08
CA LEU A 60 -15.02 -26.93 -32.79
C LEU A 60 -16.26 -27.80 -32.50
N LYS A 61 -17.24 -27.29 -31.75
CA LYS A 61 -18.54 -27.95 -31.54
C LYS A 61 -19.27 -28.18 -32.86
N GLY A 62 -19.28 -27.19 -33.75
CA GLY A 62 -19.85 -27.29 -35.09
C GLY A 62 -19.20 -28.38 -35.96
N CYS A 63 -17.99 -28.82 -35.61
CA CYS A 63 -17.26 -29.90 -36.26
C CYS A 63 -17.32 -31.22 -35.49
N GLY A 64 -18.30 -31.38 -34.58
CA GLY A 64 -18.56 -32.62 -33.87
C GLY A 64 -17.69 -32.86 -32.63
N CYS A 65 -16.92 -31.87 -32.16
CA CYS A 65 -16.18 -32.00 -30.90
C CYS A 65 -17.09 -31.70 -29.71
N ALA A 66 -17.17 -32.59 -28.71
CA ALA A 66 -17.95 -32.31 -27.51
C ALA A 66 -17.13 -31.47 -26.52
N ILE A 67 -17.52 -30.21 -26.34
CA ILE A 67 -16.86 -29.24 -25.45
C ILE A 67 -17.91 -28.61 -24.53
N SER A 68 -17.65 -28.60 -23.22
CA SER A 68 -18.52 -28.01 -22.20
C SER A 68 -17.79 -26.94 -21.40
N HIS A 69 -18.44 -25.80 -21.17
CA HIS A 69 -17.95 -24.79 -20.25
C HIS A 69 -18.33 -25.16 -18.82
N LEU A 70 -17.39 -25.09 -17.88
CA LEU A 70 -17.60 -25.54 -16.50
C LEU A 70 -18.04 -24.42 -15.56
N GLU A 71 -17.76 -23.16 -15.91
CA GLU A 71 -18.13 -21.99 -15.09
C GLU A 71 -18.90 -20.95 -15.92
N SER A 72 -18.21 -20.25 -16.82
CA SER A 72 -18.79 -19.18 -17.65
C SER A 72 -18.97 -19.64 -19.10
N PRO A 73 -20.09 -19.27 -19.77
CA PRO A 73 -20.42 -19.77 -21.10
C PRO A 73 -19.48 -19.32 -22.22
N ALA A 74 -18.58 -18.35 -21.96
CA ALA A 74 -17.71 -17.78 -22.98
C ALA A 74 -16.20 -17.92 -22.70
N SER A 75 -15.81 -18.57 -21.61
CA SER A 75 -14.43 -18.58 -21.12
C SER A 75 -14.04 -19.93 -20.52
N LEU A 76 -12.77 -20.08 -20.11
CA LEU A 76 -12.32 -21.20 -19.30
C LEU A 76 -12.98 -21.16 -17.89
N PRO A 77 -13.04 -22.29 -17.17
CA PRO A 77 -12.55 -23.62 -17.55
C PRO A 77 -13.47 -24.32 -18.53
N ILE A 78 -12.87 -25.11 -19.43
CA ILE A 78 -13.59 -25.94 -20.40
C ILE A 78 -13.20 -27.40 -20.24
N SER A 79 -14.15 -28.30 -20.47
CA SER A 79 -13.94 -29.73 -20.59
C SER A 79 -14.08 -30.13 -22.06
N VAL A 80 -13.08 -30.84 -22.57
CA VAL A 80 -13.01 -31.33 -23.96
C VAL A 80 -13.06 -32.85 -23.94
N ALA A 81 -14.09 -33.44 -24.55
CA ALA A 81 -14.20 -34.89 -24.65
C ALA A 81 -13.24 -35.47 -25.70
N SER A 82 -12.76 -36.68 -25.45
CA SER A 82 -11.74 -37.36 -26.27
C SER A 82 -12.35 -38.05 -27.51
N THR A 83 -13.13 -37.32 -28.30
CA THR A 83 -13.83 -37.83 -29.49
C THR A 83 -12.99 -37.80 -30.77
N GLY A 84 -11.82 -37.17 -30.74
CA GLY A 84 -11.02 -36.86 -31.92
C GLY A 84 -11.59 -35.70 -32.75
N LEU A 85 -10.72 -34.95 -33.43
CA LEU A 85 -11.10 -33.90 -34.38
C LEU A 85 -11.58 -34.53 -35.70
N ALA A 86 -12.87 -34.40 -36.04
CA ALA A 86 -13.46 -35.06 -37.21
C ALA A 86 -12.87 -34.59 -38.57
N GLY A 87 -12.59 -33.29 -38.70
CA GLY A 87 -12.17 -32.67 -39.96
C GLY A 87 -13.35 -32.16 -40.79
N GLY A 88 -13.18 -32.00 -42.10
CA GLY A 88 -14.18 -31.40 -42.98
C GLY A 88 -14.15 -29.87 -42.96
N THR A 89 -15.29 -29.23 -43.18
CA THR A 89 -15.39 -27.76 -43.23
C THR A 89 -15.54 -27.16 -41.82
N ILE A 90 -14.57 -26.34 -41.42
CA ILE A 90 -14.60 -25.59 -40.15
C ILE A 90 -14.85 -24.12 -40.48
N ARG A 91 -15.88 -23.51 -39.91
CA ARG A 91 -16.16 -22.07 -40.05
C ARG A 91 -15.79 -21.33 -38.77
N LEU A 92 -14.93 -20.32 -38.87
CA LEU A 92 -14.40 -19.59 -37.71
C LEU A 92 -14.32 -18.09 -38.00
N SER A 93 -14.73 -17.25 -37.05
CA SER A 93 -14.56 -15.80 -37.15
C SER A 93 -13.10 -15.39 -37.01
N GLY A 94 -12.55 -14.72 -38.02
CA GLY A 94 -11.20 -14.15 -37.99
C GLY A 94 -11.12 -12.75 -37.34
N LYS A 95 -12.25 -12.19 -36.87
CA LYS A 95 -12.33 -10.81 -36.38
C LYS A 95 -11.77 -10.59 -34.96
N VAL A 96 -11.81 -11.62 -34.12
CA VAL A 96 -11.52 -11.46 -32.68
C VAL A 96 -10.08 -11.84 -32.36
N SER A 97 -9.56 -12.95 -32.90
CA SER A 97 -8.19 -13.40 -32.58
C SER A 97 -7.60 -14.34 -33.64
N SER A 98 -6.41 -13.99 -34.15
CA SER A 98 -5.62 -14.86 -35.04
C SER A 98 -5.16 -16.16 -34.37
N GLN A 99 -5.13 -16.20 -33.04
CA GLN A 99 -4.75 -17.39 -32.27
C GLN A 99 -5.77 -18.51 -32.43
N PHE A 100 -7.06 -18.20 -32.65
CA PHE A 100 -8.08 -19.21 -32.89
C PHE A 100 -7.84 -19.92 -34.23
N VAL A 101 -7.63 -19.14 -35.29
CA VAL A 101 -7.34 -19.65 -36.64
C VAL A 101 -6.07 -20.49 -36.63
N SER A 102 -5.01 -19.97 -36.02
CA SER A 102 -3.71 -20.64 -35.92
C SER A 102 -3.80 -21.95 -35.12
N SER A 103 -4.59 -21.97 -34.03
CA SER A 103 -4.85 -23.17 -33.25
C SER A 103 -5.45 -24.32 -34.09
N VAL A 104 -6.45 -23.97 -34.89
CA VAL A 104 -7.10 -24.91 -35.82
C VAL A 104 -6.13 -25.40 -36.88
N LEU A 105 -5.39 -24.49 -37.53
CA LEU A 105 -4.40 -24.85 -38.56
C LEU A 105 -3.33 -25.80 -38.02
N LEU A 106 -2.80 -25.55 -36.82
CA LEU A 106 -1.76 -26.39 -36.22
C LEU A 106 -2.24 -27.82 -35.94
N SER A 107 -3.50 -27.98 -35.54
CA SER A 107 -4.09 -29.28 -35.18
C SER A 107 -4.75 -30.01 -36.36
N ALA A 108 -5.12 -29.27 -37.41
CA ALA A 108 -5.85 -29.77 -38.58
C ALA A 108 -5.22 -30.97 -39.30
N PRO A 109 -3.87 -31.10 -39.44
CA PRO A 109 -3.29 -32.28 -40.10
C PRO A 109 -3.63 -33.59 -39.42
N TYR A 110 -3.87 -33.55 -38.10
CA TYR A 110 -4.19 -34.72 -37.27
C TYR A 110 -5.68 -35.05 -37.23
N ALA A 111 -6.53 -34.30 -37.93
CA ALA A 111 -7.95 -34.58 -38.03
C ALA A 111 -8.23 -35.93 -38.73
N GLN A 112 -9.44 -36.47 -38.53
CA GLN A 112 -9.82 -37.76 -39.13
C GLN A 112 -9.94 -37.67 -40.66
N THR A 113 -10.35 -36.51 -41.18
CA THR A 113 -10.44 -36.16 -42.61
C THR A 113 -9.73 -34.82 -42.87
N PRO A 114 -9.33 -34.51 -44.12
CA PRO A 114 -8.76 -33.20 -44.47
C PRO A 114 -9.65 -32.04 -44.01
N VAL A 115 -9.03 -30.91 -43.64
CA VAL A 115 -9.74 -29.75 -43.09
C VAL A 115 -9.81 -28.63 -44.13
N GLU A 116 -10.99 -28.07 -44.31
CA GLU A 116 -11.20 -26.81 -45.03
C GLU A 116 -11.64 -25.74 -44.02
N LEU A 117 -10.72 -24.86 -43.65
CA LEU A 117 -11.00 -23.75 -42.73
C LEU A 117 -11.47 -22.54 -43.53
N ILE A 118 -12.72 -22.14 -43.31
CA ILE A 118 -13.37 -21.00 -43.96
C ILE A 118 -13.56 -19.88 -42.93
N LEU A 119 -12.97 -18.73 -43.22
CA LEU A 119 -13.22 -17.47 -42.54
C LEU A 119 -14.31 -16.72 -43.30
N PRO A 120 -15.48 -16.43 -42.70
CA PRO A 120 -16.57 -15.74 -43.37
C PRO A 120 -16.18 -14.37 -43.95
N GLU A 121 -15.17 -13.74 -43.35
CA GLU A 121 -14.65 -12.42 -43.68
C GLU A 121 -13.11 -12.42 -43.51
N PRO A 122 -12.39 -11.43 -44.09
CA PRO A 122 -10.95 -11.30 -43.90
C PRO A 122 -10.55 -11.22 -42.41
N PRO A 123 -9.47 -11.91 -41.99
CA PRO A 123 -9.00 -11.88 -40.59
C PRO A 123 -8.31 -10.56 -40.24
N VAL A 124 -8.36 -10.17 -38.95
CA VAL A 124 -7.78 -8.91 -38.42
C VAL A 124 -6.26 -8.99 -38.22
N SER A 125 -5.63 -10.16 -38.37
CA SER A 125 -4.17 -10.26 -38.30
C SER A 125 -3.66 -11.39 -39.18
N LEU A 126 -3.68 -11.15 -40.48
CA LEU A 126 -3.26 -12.11 -41.51
C LEU A 126 -1.81 -12.59 -41.31
N ALA A 127 -0.92 -11.72 -40.82
CA ALA A 127 0.49 -12.03 -40.60
C ALA A 127 0.73 -13.25 -39.69
N TYR A 128 -0.07 -13.42 -38.63
CA TYR A 128 0.07 -14.57 -37.73
C TYR A 128 -0.39 -15.88 -38.38
N ILE A 129 -1.38 -15.80 -39.27
CA ILE A 129 -1.86 -16.96 -40.03
C ILE A 129 -0.81 -17.36 -41.06
N ASP A 130 -0.24 -16.39 -41.78
CA ASP A 130 0.84 -16.63 -42.75
C ASP A 130 2.09 -17.19 -42.08
N MET A 131 2.47 -16.67 -40.90
CA MET A 131 3.54 -17.24 -40.07
C MET A 131 3.26 -18.71 -39.72
N THR A 132 2.03 -19.02 -39.32
CA THR A 132 1.63 -20.40 -38.98
C THR A 132 1.74 -21.31 -40.20
N VAL A 133 1.24 -20.89 -41.36
CA VAL A 133 1.31 -21.66 -42.61
C VAL A 133 2.75 -21.86 -43.07
N ALA A 134 3.59 -20.83 -43.01
CA ALA A 134 5.01 -20.93 -43.34
C ALA A 134 5.73 -21.92 -42.40
N LEU A 135 5.42 -21.88 -41.11
CA LEU A 135 5.96 -22.83 -40.13
C LEU A 135 5.49 -24.26 -40.43
N MET A 136 4.21 -24.47 -40.72
CA MET A 136 3.68 -25.79 -41.12
C MET A 136 4.42 -26.35 -42.33
N ALA A 137 4.73 -25.51 -43.33
CA ALA A 137 5.49 -25.92 -44.50
C ALA A 137 6.93 -26.33 -44.16
N ARG A 138 7.60 -25.64 -43.22
CA ARG A 138 8.92 -26.05 -42.68
C ARG A 138 8.88 -27.40 -41.97
N PHE A 139 7.71 -27.78 -41.45
CA PHE A 139 7.43 -29.09 -40.85
C PHE A 139 6.75 -30.06 -41.85
N GLY A 140 6.90 -29.84 -43.16
CA GLY A 140 6.47 -30.77 -44.20
C GLY A 140 4.97 -30.84 -44.47
N VAL A 141 4.16 -29.93 -43.93
CA VAL A 141 2.72 -29.83 -44.20
C VAL A 141 2.44 -28.57 -45.02
N HIS A 142 2.03 -28.76 -46.27
CA HIS A 142 1.71 -27.65 -47.17
C HIS A 142 0.21 -27.36 -47.17
N VAL A 143 -0.15 -26.17 -46.69
CA VAL A 143 -1.53 -25.65 -46.71
C VAL A 143 -1.75 -24.93 -48.05
N SER A 144 -2.83 -25.25 -48.77
CA SER A 144 -3.25 -24.44 -49.93
C SER A 144 -4.26 -23.39 -49.48
N ARG A 145 -4.12 -22.17 -50.02
CA ARG A 145 -4.89 -20.99 -49.62
C ARG A 145 -5.61 -20.40 -50.84
N GLU A 146 -6.87 -20.03 -50.67
CA GLU A 146 -7.64 -19.24 -51.65
C GLU A 146 -8.02 -17.90 -51.00
N GLY A 147 -7.56 -16.78 -51.58
CA GLY A 147 -7.80 -15.44 -51.02
C GLY A 147 -7.17 -15.26 -49.64
N SER A 148 -7.83 -14.61 -48.69
CA SER A 148 -7.42 -14.52 -47.27
C SER A 148 -8.34 -15.31 -46.33
N THR A 149 -9.30 -16.03 -46.90
CA THR A 149 -10.48 -16.54 -46.19
C THR A 149 -10.61 -18.06 -46.24
N VAL A 150 -9.95 -18.77 -47.15
CA VAL A 150 -10.07 -20.24 -47.24
C VAL A 150 -8.70 -20.90 -47.17
N TYR A 151 -8.55 -21.85 -46.24
CA TYR A 151 -7.32 -22.62 -46.01
C TYR A 151 -7.64 -24.12 -46.05
N ARG A 152 -7.04 -24.84 -46.99
CA ARG A 152 -7.19 -26.29 -47.14
C ARG A 152 -5.96 -26.98 -46.57
N VAL A 153 -6.14 -27.73 -45.49
CA VAL A 153 -5.08 -28.43 -44.77
C VAL A 153 -5.20 -29.94 -45.05
N PRO A 154 -4.15 -30.58 -45.61
CA PRO A 154 -4.17 -32.02 -45.84
C PRO A 154 -4.09 -32.78 -44.51
N LYS A 155 -4.66 -33.99 -44.50
CA LYS A 155 -4.44 -34.93 -43.40
C LYS A 155 -3.02 -35.48 -43.48
N GLY A 156 -2.28 -35.46 -42.38
CA GLY A 156 -0.90 -35.91 -42.33
C GLY A 156 -0.27 -35.77 -40.94
N VAL A 157 1.04 -35.98 -40.88
CA VAL A 157 1.85 -35.81 -39.67
C VAL A 157 2.99 -34.86 -40.01
N TYR A 158 3.29 -33.92 -39.13
CA TYR A 158 4.45 -33.05 -39.28
C TYR A 158 5.76 -33.85 -39.37
N THR A 159 6.61 -33.49 -40.33
CA THR A 159 7.98 -33.98 -40.44
C THR A 159 8.90 -33.02 -39.70
N ASN A 160 9.44 -33.45 -38.55
CA ASN A 160 10.32 -32.61 -37.75
C ASN A 160 11.66 -32.37 -38.47
N PRO A 161 12.11 -31.12 -38.67
CA PRO A 161 13.43 -30.85 -39.20
C PRO A 161 14.53 -31.28 -38.20
N SER A 162 15.73 -31.57 -38.70
CA SER A 162 16.88 -31.95 -37.87
C SER A 162 17.35 -30.83 -36.92
N ALA A 163 17.11 -29.58 -37.32
CA ALA A 163 17.28 -28.40 -36.49
C ALA A 163 16.27 -27.32 -36.92
N LEU A 164 15.76 -26.57 -35.95
CA LEU A 164 14.95 -25.39 -36.17
C LEU A 164 15.52 -24.26 -35.33
N GLN A 165 16.07 -23.23 -35.98
CA GLN A 165 16.37 -21.98 -35.31
C GLN A 165 15.07 -21.20 -35.14
N VAL A 166 14.68 -20.97 -33.88
CA VAL A 166 13.56 -20.09 -33.53
C VAL A 166 14.08 -18.66 -33.61
N GLU A 167 13.41 -17.82 -34.39
CA GLU A 167 13.73 -16.39 -34.46
C GLU A 167 13.56 -15.73 -33.08
N CYS A 168 14.31 -14.66 -32.82
CA CYS A 168 14.03 -13.83 -31.66
C CYS A 168 12.65 -13.18 -31.79
N ASP A 169 11.97 -12.94 -30.65
CA ASP A 169 10.65 -12.32 -30.66
C ASP A 169 10.73 -10.90 -31.25
N ALA A 170 10.14 -10.72 -32.42
CA ALA A 170 10.25 -9.47 -33.17
C ALA A 170 9.55 -8.32 -32.43
N SER A 171 8.45 -8.60 -31.72
CA SER A 171 7.80 -7.64 -30.80
C SER A 171 8.79 -7.11 -29.75
N SER A 172 9.49 -7.99 -29.05
CA SER A 172 10.43 -7.62 -27.98
C SER A 172 11.68 -6.94 -28.52
N SER A 173 12.10 -7.25 -29.74
CA SER A 173 13.20 -6.54 -30.40
C SER A 173 12.91 -5.07 -30.66
N THR A 174 11.62 -4.66 -30.70
CA THR A 174 11.26 -3.26 -30.96
C THR A 174 11.74 -2.31 -29.88
N TYR A 175 11.78 -2.73 -28.60
CA TYR A 175 12.16 -1.85 -27.49
C TYR A 175 13.63 -1.38 -27.56
N PRO A 176 14.64 -2.27 -27.65
CA PRO A 176 16.03 -1.82 -27.79
C PRO A 176 16.28 -1.05 -29.10
N LEU A 177 15.66 -1.47 -30.22
CA LEU A 177 15.75 -0.74 -31.49
C LEU A 177 15.14 0.67 -31.39
N ALA A 178 14.03 0.82 -30.66
CA ALA A 178 13.40 2.11 -30.40
C ALA A 178 14.22 2.98 -29.44
N ILE A 179 14.98 2.40 -28.49
CA ILE A 179 15.90 3.17 -27.66
C ILE A 179 17.03 3.75 -28.52
N ALA A 180 17.59 2.99 -29.46
CA ALA A 180 18.56 3.53 -30.42
C ALA A 180 17.94 4.66 -31.24
N ALA A 181 16.71 4.48 -31.73
CA ALA A 181 15.98 5.51 -32.46
C ALA A 181 15.73 6.80 -31.65
N ILE A 182 15.27 6.70 -30.41
CA ILE A 182 14.89 7.87 -29.58
C ILE A 182 16.09 8.63 -29.00
N THR A 183 17.24 7.97 -28.86
CA THR A 183 18.46 8.54 -28.28
C THR A 183 19.50 8.98 -29.32
N GLY A 184 19.35 8.58 -30.59
CA GLY A 184 20.36 8.80 -31.62
C GLY A 184 21.52 7.79 -31.58
N GLY A 185 21.37 6.69 -30.82
CA GLY A 185 22.36 5.60 -30.74
C GLY A 185 22.25 4.61 -31.91
N THR A 186 23.15 3.62 -31.91
CA THR A 186 23.15 2.51 -32.87
C THR A 186 22.98 1.18 -32.14
N LEU A 187 22.07 0.33 -32.61
CA LEU A 187 21.86 -1.02 -32.07
C LEU A 187 21.57 -2.02 -33.19
N THR A 188 22.11 -3.22 -33.06
CA THR A 188 21.87 -4.35 -33.96
C THR A 188 21.09 -5.45 -33.24
N ALA A 189 19.95 -5.83 -33.80
CA ALA A 189 19.22 -7.03 -33.41
C ALA A 189 19.74 -8.22 -34.23
N GLU A 190 20.37 -9.17 -33.55
CA GLU A 190 20.79 -10.44 -34.14
C GLU A 190 19.58 -11.39 -34.26
N ALA A 191 19.48 -12.14 -35.36
CA ALA A 191 18.41 -13.11 -35.64
C ALA A 191 16.99 -12.54 -35.92
N VAL A 192 16.88 -11.24 -36.20
CA VAL A 192 15.68 -10.61 -36.78
C VAL A 192 16.13 -9.79 -37.99
N GLY A 193 15.98 -10.35 -39.19
CA GLY A 193 16.34 -9.70 -40.45
C GLY A 193 15.17 -9.66 -41.44
N SER A 194 15.46 -9.31 -42.69
CA SER A 194 14.50 -9.18 -43.78
C SER A 194 13.83 -10.51 -44.17
N ALA A 195 14.41 -11.65 -43.82
CA ALA A 195 13.82 -12.97 -44.04
C ALA A 195 12.90 -13.44 -42.90
N SER A 196 12.74 -12.64 -41.84
CA SER A 196 11.87 -12.97 -40.72
C SER A 196 10.41 -13.16 -41.17
N ILE A 197 9.79 -14.23 -40.68
CA ILE A 197 8.37 -14.53 -40.95
C ILE A 197 7.43 -13.77 -40.01
N GLN A 198 7.97 -13.02 -39.05
CA GLN A 198 7.19 -12.27 -38.05
C GLN A 198 6.77 -10.90 -38.59
N GLY A 199 5.49 -10.57 -38.46
CA GLY A 199 4.96 -9.27 -38.91
C GLY A 199 5.64 -8.08 -38.23
N ASP A 200 5.90 -8.18 -36.92
CA ASP A 200 6.53 -7.14 -36.10
C ASP A 200 7.98 -6.82 -36.51
N ALA A 201 8.68 -7.71 -37.24
CA ALA A 201 10.03 -7.43 -37.74
C ALA A 201 10.06 -6.24 -38.71
N LYS A 202 8.91 -5.94 -39.34
CA LYS A 202 8.73 -4.76 -40.21
C LYS A 202 8.77 -3.44 -39.45
N PHE A 203 8.73 -3.44 -38.11
CA PHE A 203 8.88 -2.24 -37.29
C PHE A 203 10.18 -1.48 -37.60
N ALA A 204 11.25 -2.20 -37.96
CA ALA A 204 12.52 -1.58 -38.36
C ALA A 204 12.36 -0.62 -39.56
N LEU A 205 11.53 -0.97 -40.54
CA LEU A 205 11.25 -0.13 -41.71
C LEU A 205 10.45 1.12 -41.33
N LEU A 206 9.65 1.05 -40.26
CA LEU A 206 8.93 2.19 -39.70
C LEU A 206 9.89 3.23 -39.14
N LEU A 207 10.95 2.79 -38.45
CA LEU A 207 11.98 3.68 -37.88
C LEU A 207 12.69 4.48 -38.98
N GLY A 208 12.90 3.87 -40.16
CA GLY A 208 13.43 4.58 -41.33
C GLY A 208 12.54 5.75 -41.77
N ARG A 209 11.21 5.56 -41.75
CA ARG A 209 10.24 6.63 -42.04
C ARG A 209 10.22 7.72 -40.97
N MET A 210 10.58 7.40 -39.74
CA MET A 210 10.75 8.36 -38.64
C MET A 210 12.12 9.07 -38.66
N GLY A 211 12.99 8.78 -39.63
CA GLY A 211 14.27 9.46 -39.83
C GLY A 211 15.50 8.70 -39.31
N CYS A 212 15.37 7.42 -38.97
CA CYS A 212 16.52 6.57 -38.62
C CYS A 212 17.23 6.03 -39.87
N SER A 213 18.52 5.69 -39.74
CA SER A 213 19.21 4.83 -40.72
C SER A 213 18.93 3.36 -40.40
N VAL A 214 18.51 2.61 -41.41
CA VAL A 214 18.11 1.20 -41.28
C VAL A 214 18.97 0.36 -42.23
N GLU A 215 19.77 -0.54 -41.67
CA GLU A 215 20.54 -1.54 -42.43
C GLU A 215 20.03 -2.94 -42.07
N GLN A 216 19.56 -3.69 -43.05
CA GLN A 216 18.95 -4.99 -42.82
C GLN A 216 19.46 -6.01 -43.83
N ASP A 217 19.95 -7.15 -43.35
CA ASP A 217 20.27 -8.33 -44.17
C ASP A 217 19.21 -9.43 -43.93
N ALA A 218 19.46 -10.68 -44.35
CA ALA A 218 18.49 -11.76 -44.17
C ALA A 218 18.21 -12.08 -42.69
N GLU A 219 19.20 -11.92 -41.81
CA GLU A 219 19.18 -12.42 -40.42
C GLU A 219 19.35 -11.32 -39.37
N ARG A 220 19.72 -10.10 -39.76
CA ARG A 220 20.10 -9.01 -38.84
C ARG A 220 19.46 -7.69 -39.25
N THR A 221 19.18 -6.87 -38.25
CA THR A 221 18.69 -5.50 -38.42
C THR A 221 19.49 -4.55 -37.54
N THR A 222 20.11 -3.53 -38.14
CA THR A 222 20.81 -2.44 -37.46
C THR A 222 20.04 -1.14 -37.63
N ILE A 223 19.78 -0.46 -36.51
CA ILE A 223 19.13 0.85 -36.47
C ILE A 223 20.12 1.87 -35.90
N THR A 224 20.28 2.99 -36.59
CA THR A 224 20.94 4.18 -36.06
C THR A 224 19.93 5.32 -36.01
N GLY A 225 19.68 5.85 -34.80
CA GLY A 225 18.78 6.99 -34.62
C GLY A 225 19.31 8.28 -35.28
N PRO A 226 18.46 9.28 -35.47
CA PRO A 226 18.87 10.56 -36.04
C PRO A 226 19.92 11.25 -35.13
N PRO A 227 20.78 12.14 -35.69
CA PRO A 227 21.81 12.82 -34.92
C PRO A 227 21.28 13.52 -33.66
N VAL A 228 22.07 13.54 -32.59
CA VAL A 228 21.72 14.21 -31.33
C VAL A 228 21.35 15.68 -31.59
N GLY A 229 20.12 16.06 -31.22
CA GLY A 229 19.55 17.39 -31.48
C GLY A 229 18.50 17.42 -32.61
N SER A 230 18.43 16.37 -33.43
CA SER A 230 17.35 16.15 -34.39
C SER A 230 16.19 15.38 -33.74
N ARG A 231 14.96 15.64 -34.19
CA ARG A 231 13.76 14.91 -33.75
C ARG A 231 13.37 13.84 -34.76
N LEU A 232 12.79 12.75 -34.24
CA LEU A 232 12.09 11.78 -35.08
C LEU A 232 10.93 12.46 -35.81
N GLN A 233 10.57 11.98 -36.99
CA GLN A 233 9.48 12.55 -37.79
C GLN A 233 8.16 11.85 -37.47
N ALA A 234 7.07 12.62 -37.35
CA ALA A 234 5.74 12.04 -37.21
C ALA A 234 5.31 11.31 -38.49
N ILE A 235 4.47 10.29 -38.32
CA ILE A 235 4.06 9.41 -39.41
C ILE A 235 2.56 9.09 -39.35
N GLU A 236 1.98 8.74 -40.49
CA GLU A 236 0.68 8.08 -40.57
C GLU A 236 0.90 6.63 -41.01
N VAL A 237 0.43 5.67 -40.22
CA VAL A 237 0.74 4.26 -40.43
C VAL A 237 -0.41 3.33 -40.01
N ASP A 238 -0.70 2.38 -40.90
CA ASP A 238 -1.46 1.19 -40.55
C ASP A 238 -0.53 0.17 -39.89
N MET A 239 -0.82 -0.18 -38.63
CA MET A 239 -0.04 -1.14 -37.86
C MET A 239 -0.75 -2.49 -37.70
N GLU A 240 -1.80 -2.82 -38.46
CA GLU A 240 -2.38 -4.18 -38.47
C GLU A 240 -1.32 -5.29 -38.61
N PRO A 241 -0.31 -5.18 -39.52
CA PRO A 241 0.69 -6.23 -39.71
C PRO A 241 1.66 -6.38 -38.53
N MET A 242 1.75 -5.36 -37.66
CA MET A 242 2.66 -5.28 -36.53
C MET A 242 1.95 -4.75 -35.28
N THR A 243 0.70 -5.22 -35.10
CA THR A 243 -0.28 -4.66 -34.16
C THR A 243 0.25 -4.54 -32.74
N ASP A 244 1.17 -5.42 -32.37
CA ASP A 244 1.68 -5.62 -31.04
C ASP A 244 2.86 -4.67 -30.72
N ALA A 245 3.52 -4.12 -31.75
CA ALA A 245 4.56 -3.10 -31.67
C ALA A 245 4.02 -1.65 -31.55
N PHE A 246 2.70 -1.45 -31.59
CA PHE A 246 2.12 -0.09 -31.64
C PHE A 246 2.46 0.76 -30.41
N MET A 247 2.58 0.16 -29.22
CA MET A 247 2.94 0.91 -28.00
C MET A 247 4.36 1.45 -28.07
N THR A 248 5.27 0.70 -28.70
CA THR A 248 6.63 1.15 -28.98
C THR A 248 6.62 2.32 -29.97
N ALA A 249 5.80 2.26 -31.02
CA ALA A 249 5.61 3.38 -31.95
C ALA A 249 5.03 4.62 -31.26
N VAL A 250 4.06 4.44 -30.36
CA VAL A 250 3.46 5.53 -29.56
C VAL A 250 4.50 6.20 -28.67
N ALA A 251 5.41 5.44 -28.04
CA ALA A 251 6.50 6.00 -27.25
C ALA A 251 7.45 6.87 -28.09
N LEU A 252 7.74 6.47 -29.32
CA LEU A 252 8.53 7.27 -30.25
C LEU A 252 7.76 8.51 -30.76
N ALA A 253 6.48 8.34 -31.08
CA ALA A 253 5.58 9.40 -31.52
C ALA A 253 5.44 10.51 -30.49
N ALA A 254 5.48 10.18 -29.20
CA ALA A 254 5.41 11.13 -28.10
C ALA A 254 6.51 12.19 -28.15
N VAL A 255 7.66 11.93 -28.78
CA VAL A 255 8.76 12.89 -28.95
C VAL A 255 9.05 13.27 -30.40
N ALA A 256 8.25 12.77 -31.34
CA ALA A 256 8.40 13.04 -32.77
C ALA A 256 7.93 14.46 -33.12
N ASP A 257 8.40 14.99 -34.25
CA ASP A 257 7.99 16.28 -34.79
C ASP A 257 6.69 16.14 -35.59
N GLY A 258 5.60 16.67 -35.03
CA GLY A 258 4.24 16.61 -35.61
C GLY A 258 3.30 15.63 -34.90
N THR A 259 2.13 15.39 -35.51
CA THR A 259 1.13 14.43 -35.00
C THR A 259 1.23 13.11 -35.75
N THR A 260 1.46 12.04 -35.01
CA THR A 260 1.50 10.66 -35.52
C THR A 260 0.12 10.03 -35.38
N THR A 261 -0.32 9.32 -36.43
CA THR A 261 -1.60 8.60 -36.46
C THR A 261 -1.33 7.12 -36.74
N ILE A 262 -1.82 6.25 -35.86
CA ILE A 262 -1.69 4.80 -35.95
C ILE A 262 -3.09 4.18 -36.06
N THR A 263 -3.33 3.40 -37.11
CA THR A 263 -4.61 2.71 -37.38
C THR A 263 -4.43 1.19 -37.46
N GLY A 264 -5.51 0.42 -37.63
CA GLY A 264 -5.44 -1.05 -37.79
C GLY A 264 -5.20 -1.83 -36.49
N ILE A 265 -5.46 -1.24 -35.32
CA ILE A 265 -5.14 -1.82 -33.99
C ILE A 265 -6.36 -1.99 -33.08
N ALA A 266 -7.57 -2.09 -33.63
CA ALA A 266 -8.81 -2.25 -32.86
C ALA A 266 -8.78 -3.44 -31.86
N ASN A 267 -8.10 -4.53 -32.22
CA ASN A 267 -7.93 -5.72 -31.39
C ASN A 267 -7.18 -5.44 -30.07
N GLN A 268 -6.41 -4.36 -29.96
CA GLN A 268 -5.65 -4.00 -28.75
C GLN A 268 -6.53 -3.55 -27.58
N ARG A 269 -7.83 -3.29 -27.81
CA ARG A 269 -8.79 -2.88 -26.78
C ARG A 269 -9.20 -4.01 -25.83
N VAL A 270 -9.09 -5.28 -26.27
CA VAL A 270 -9.64 -6.45 -25.55
C VAL A 270 -8.59 -7.52 -25.22
N LYS A 271 -7.28 -7.15 -25.22
CA LYS A 271 -6.18 -8.11 -24.98
C LYS A 271 -5.92 -8.37 -23.49
N GLU A 272 -5.06 -7.58 -22.86
CA GLU A 272 -4.73 -7.72 -21.43
C GLU A 272 -5.50 -6.68 -20.62
N CYS A 273 -5.43 -5.45 -21.10
CA CYS A 273 -6.25 -4.29 -20.78
C CYS A 273 -6.69 -3.61 -22.09
N ASN A 274 -7.41 -2.49 -21.98
CA ASN A 274 -7.62 -1.59 -23.12
C ASN A 274 -6.33 -0.79 -23.38
N ARG A 275 -5.39 -1.38 -24.13
CA ARG A 275 -4.03 -0.82 -24.32
C ARG A 275 -4.05 0.56 -24.97
N ILE A 276 -4.99 0.82 -25.88
CA ILE A 276 -5.14 2.13 -26.55
C ILE A 276 -5.50 3.20 -25.51
N GLU A 277 -6.52 2.93 -24.68
CA GLU A 277 -6.94 3.84 -23.62
C GLU A 277 -5.83 4.07 -22.60
N VAL A 278 -5.13 3.02 -22.19
CA VAL A 278 -4.00 3.15 -21.24
C VAL A 278 -2.91 4.04 -21.82
N MET A 279 -2.49 3.84 -23.08
CA MET A 279 -1.47 4.70 -23.68
C MET A 279 -1.90 6.17 -23.70
N VAL A 280 -3.17 6.47 -24.00
CA VAL A 280 -3.71 7.85 -23.97
C VAL A 280 -3.67 8.42 -22.55
N THR A 281 -4.18 7.69 -21.56
CA THR A 281 -4.24 8.12 -20.16
C THR A 281 -2.85 8.36 -19.58
N GLU A 282 -1.93 7.43 -19.81
CA GLU A 282 -0.57 7.49 -19.24
C GLU A 282 0.30 8.57 -19.91
N LEU A 283 0.16 8.81 -21.23
CA LEU A 283 0.77 9.96 -21.90
C LEU A 283 0.19 11.30 -21.41
N GLY A 284 -1.12 11.34 -21.13
CA GLY A 284 -1.79 12.51 -20.59
C GLY A 284 -1.21 12.97 -19.24
N LYS A 285 -0.77 12.04 -18.39
CA LYS A 285 -0.10 12.36 -17.12
C LYS A 285 1.19 13.15 -17.32
N LEU A 286 1.92 12.87 -18.41
CA LEU A 286 3.15 13.56 -18.77
C LEU A 286 2.89 14.93 -19.44
N GLY A 287 1.64 15.22 -19.80
CA GLY A 287 1.25 16.41 -20.56
C GLY A 287 1.37 16.24 -22.08
N ILE A 288 1.46 15.00 -22.58
CA ILE A 288 1.56 14.70 -24.01
C ILE A 288 0.15 14.44 -24.55
N ALA A 289 -0.26 15.21 -25.57
CA ALA A 289 -1.59 15.11 -26.13
C ALA A 289 -1.73 13.85 -27.01
N ALA A 290 -2.70 13.01 -26.68
CA ALA A 290 -3.06 11.82 -27.44
C ALA A 290 -4.57 11.58 -27.37
N GLY A 291 -5.11 10.81 -28.30
CA GLY A 291 -6.53 10.47 -28.31
C GLY A 291 -6.85 9.22 -29.10
N GLN A 292 -8.01 8.65 -28.83
CA GLN A 292 -8.44 7.38 -29.42
C GLN A 292 -9.11 7.62 -30.77
N LEU A 293 -8.80 6.78 -31.75
CA LEU A 293 -9.54 6.61 -33.00
C LEU A 293 -10.41 5.35 -32.92
N PRO A 294 -11.40 5.15 -33.80
CA PRO A 294 -12.22 3.94 -33.81
C PRO A 294 -11.40 2.64 -33.77
N ASP A 295 -10.33 2.58 -34.57
CA ASP A 295 -9.42 1.45 -34.71
C ASP A 295 -7.94 1.82 -34.44
N GLY A 296 -7.69 2.89 -33.69
CA GLY A 296 -6.36 3.49 -33.63
C GLY A 296 -6.12 4.48 -32.50
N ILE A 297 -5.01 5.20 -32.61
CA ILE A 297 -4.57 6.27 -31.69
C ILE A 297 -3.86 7.37 -32.48
N TRP A 298 -4.06 8.63 -32.08
CA TRP A 298 -3.22 9.75 -32.52
C TRP A 298 -2.41 10.29 -31.33
N VAL A 299 -1.20 10.78 -31.61
CA VAL A 299 -0.28 11.34 -30.61
C VAL A 299 0.41 12.57 -31.20
N THR A 300 0.29 13.72 -30.54
CA THR A 300 1.00 14.94 -30.92
C THR A 300 2.31 15.01 -30.16
N GLY A 301 3.42 14.80 -30.89
CA GLY A 301 4.73 14.72 -30.30
C GLY A 301 5.25 16.08 -29.82
N VAL A 302 6.00 16.04 -28.72
CA VAL A 302 6.59 17.22 -28.08
C VAL A 302 8.11 17.18 -28.20
N ASP A 303 8.77 18.32 -28.03
CA ASP A 303 10.23 18.34 -27.87
C ASP A 303 10.56 18.34 -26.37
N PRO A 304 11.14 17.26 -25.81
CA PRO A 304 11.47 17.20 -24.39
C PRO A 304 12.46 18.27 -23.93
N ALA A 305 13.21 18.89 -24.85
CA ALA A 305 14.13 19.98 -24.52
C ALA A 305 13.43 21.32 -24.27
N THR A 306 12.22 21.51 -24.80
CA THR A 306 11.50 22.80 -24.76
C THR A 306 10.12 22.70 -24.11
N ALA A 307 9.51 21.51 -24.10
CA ALA A 307 8.20 21.28 -23.52
C ALA A 307 8.26 21.15 -21.99
N THR A 308 7.27 21.73 -21.29
CA THR A 308 7.09 21.53 -19.85
C THR A 308 6.35 20.22 -19.59
N LEU A 309 7.10 19.13 -19.42
CA LEU A 309 6.56 17.80 -19.10
C LEU A 309 6.44 17.60 -17.60
N ARG A 310 5.44 16.81 -17.19
CA ARG A 310 5.18 16.53 -15.77
C ARG A 310 5.80 15.18 -15.40
N PRO A 311 6.54 15.08 -14.28
CA PRO A 311 6.91 13.79 -13.72
C PRO A 311 5.65 12.98 -13.42
N ALA A 312 5.64 11.69 -13.76
CA ALA A 312 4.49 10.83 -13.53
C ALA A 312 4.89 9.40 -13.22
N THR A 313 4.09 8.76 -12.36
CA THR A 313 4.13 7.30 -12.19
C THR A 313 3.17 6.66 -13.18
N ILE A 314 3.71 5.77 -14.02
CA ILE A 314 3.00 5.05 -15.06
C ILE A 314 2.39 3.79 -14.47
N ALA A 315 1.08 3.66 -14.60
CA ALA A 315 0.35 2.45 -14.25
C ALA A 315 0.43 1.46 -15.41
N CYS A 316 1.15 0.35 -15.24
CA CYS A 316 1.35 -0.61 -16.31
C CYS A 316 0.23 -1.65 -16.46
N HIS A 317 -0.74 -1.68 -15.52
CA HIS A 317 -1.89 -2.61 -15.54
C HIS A 317 -1.50 -4.10 -15.69
N ASN A 318 -0.34 -4.49 -15.14
CA ASN A 318 0.27 -5.80 -15.30
C ASN A 318 0.52 -6.21 -16.78
N ASP A 319 0.66 -5.23 -17.67
CA ASP A 319 0.96 -5.41 -19.09
C ASP A 319 2.43 -5.05 -19.36
N HIS A 320 3.22 -6.10 -19.63
CA HIS A 320 4.62 -6.04 -20.02
C HIS A 320 4.93 -5.02 -21.13
N ARG A 321 4.05 -4.89 -22.13
CA ARG A 321 4.31 -4.03 -23.29
C ARG A 321 4.21 -2.56 -22.95
N ILE A 322 3.31 -2.20 -22.04
CA ILE A 322 3.17 -0.82 -21.56
C ILE A 322 4.43 -0.44 -20.77
N ALA A 323 4.87 -1.29 -19.84
CA ALA A 323 6.08 -1.05 -19.06
C ALA A 323 7.33 -0.85 -19.95
N MET A 324 7.58 -1.77 -20.89
CA MET A 324 8.73 -1.67 -21.79
C MET A 324 8.64 -0.46 -22.73
N SER A 325 7.46 -0.09 -23.21
CA SER A 325 7.28 1.10 -24.07
C SER A 325 7.53 2.40 -23.32
N PHE A 326 7.08 2.51 -22.06
CA PHE A 326 7.40 3.67 -21.22
C PHE A 326 8.87 3.69 -20.76
N ALA A 327 9.56 2.55 -20.73
CA ALA A 327 11.01 2.52 -20.57
C ALA A 327 11.73 3.15 -21.77
N VAL A 328 11.27 2.88 -23.00
CA VAL A 328 11.76 3.56 -24.21
C VAL A 328 11.57 5.07 -24.09
N LEU A 329 10.37 5.53 -23.73
CA LEU A 329 10.11 6.97 -23.56
C LEU A 329 10.96 7.59 -22.44
N GLY A 330 11.13 6.88 -21.33
CA GLY A 330 11.95 7.28 -20.18
C GLY A 330 13.44 7.42 -20.48
N ALA A 331 13.94 6.81 -21.56
CA ALA A 331 15.30 7.03 -22.03
C ALA A 331 15.54 8.46 -22.53
N ARG A 332 14.48 9.21 -22.89
CA ARG A 332 14.55 10.59 -23.38
C ARG A 332 13.80 11.59 -22.51
N VAL A 333 12.72 11.18 -21.86
CA VAL A 333 11.87 12.03 -21.00
C VAL A 333 12.18 11.77 -19.53
N PRO A 334 12.71 12.75 -18.77
CA PRO A 334 12.98 12.58 -17.35
C PRO A 334 11.69 12.54 -16.52
N GLY A 335 11.75 11.97 -15.32
CA GLY A 335 10.64 11.98 -14.37
C GLY A 335 9.56 10.91 -14.60
N ILE A 336 9.82 9.91 -15.45
CA ILE A 336 8.95 8.75 -15.64
C ILE A 336 9.30 7.67 -14.60
N THR A 337 8.36 7.35 -13.72
CA THR A 337 8.45 6.20 -12.81
C THR A 337 7.59 5.07 -13.33
N ILE A 338 8.15 3.89 -13.56
CA ILE A 338 7.41 2.73 -14.11
C ILE A 338 6.94 1.84 -12.96
N GLY A 339 5.62 1.72 -12.79
CA GLY A 339 5.04 0.80 -11.82
C GLY A 339 5.20 -0.67 -12.22
N GLN A 340 5.12 -1.58 -11.24
CA GLN A 340 5.04 -3.03 -11.48
C GLN A 340 6.20 -3.61 -12.31
N LYS A 341 7.46 -3.30 -11.94
CA LYS A 341 8.69 -3.72 -12.65
C LYS A 341 8.69 -5.18 -13.14
N SER A 342 8.17 -6.12 -12.36
CA SER A 342 8.14 -7.55 -12.67
C SER A 342 7.17 -7.95 -13.79
N CYS A 343 6.25 -7.07 -14.24
CA CYS A 343 5.29 -7.44 -15.28
C CYS A 343 5.95 -7.79 -16.62
N VAL A 344 7.18 -7.29 -16.88
CA VAL A 344 7.96 -7.60 -18.09
C VAL A 344 8.34 -9.08 -18.20
N GLU A 345 8.41 -9.80 -17.07
CA GLU A 345 8.77 -11.23 -16.98
C GLU A 345 7.87 -12.13 -17.81
N LYS A 346 6.70 -11.65 -18.19
CA LYS A 346 5.80 -12.36 -19.10
C LYS A 346 6.38 -12.63 -20.49
N THR A 347 7.28 -11.77 -20.96
CA THR A 347 7.85 -11.86 -22.32
C THR A 347 9.35 -11.65 -22.36
N TYR A 348 9.89 -10.82 -21.48
CA TYR A 348 11.31 -10.51 -21.45
C TYR A 348 11.78 -10.33 -19.99
N PRO A 349 11.95 -11.41 -19.21
CA PRO A 349 12.40 -11.36 -17.81
C PRO A 349 13.67 -10.56 -17.58
N GLU A 350 14.66 -10.75 -18.46
CA GLU A 350 15.96 -10.09 -18.36
C GLU A 350 15.97 -8.67 -18.95
N PHE A 351 14.81 -8.13 -19.38
CA PHE A 351 14.72 -6.83 -20.06
C PHE A 351 15.50 -5.73 -19.33
N TRP A 352 15.24 -5.54 -18.04
CA TRP A 352 15.89 -4.49 -17.26
C TRP A 352 17.40 -4.69 -17.13
N ALA A 353 17.85 -5.94 -16.98
CA ALA A 353 19.27 -6.27 -16.90
C ALA A 353 19.97 -6.03 -18.25
N ASP A 354 19.34 -6.43 -19.34
CA ASP A 354 19.84 -6.22 -20.71
C ASP A 354 19.86 -4.74 -21.08
N MET A 355 18.85 -3.95 -20.73
CA MET A 355 18.84 -2.51 -20.99
C MET A 355 19.99 -1.80 -20.26
N THR A 356 20.32 -2.21 -19.03
CA THR A 356 21.47 -1.66 -18.31
C THR A 356 22.80 -2.16 -18.89
N ARG A 357 22.93 -3.46 -19.16
CA ARG A 357 24.19 -4.09 -19.56
C ARG A 357 24.58 -3.79 -21.01
N VAL A 358 23.61 -3.85 -21.93
CA VAL A 358 23.83 -3.74 -23.38
C VAL A 358 23.62 -2.31 -23.86
N VAL A 359 22.56 -1.65 -23.39
CA VAL A 359 22.19 -0.29 -23.85
C VAL A 359 22.78 0.81 -22.95
N GLY A 360 23.22 0.47 -21.73
CA GLY A 360 23.77 1.43 -20.77
C GLY A 360 22.71 2.27 -20.05
N MET A 361 21.43 1.86 -20.13
CA MET A 361 20.33 2.57 -19.48
C MET A 361 20.43 2.44 -17.96
N ARG A 362 20.43 3.59 -17.27
CA ARG A 362 20.42 3.65 -15.80
C ARG A 362 19.01 3.95 -15.32
N TYR A 363 18.58 3.22 -14.31
CA TYR A 363 17.34 3.46 -13.60
C TYR A 363 17.60 3.29 -12.11
N GLU A 364 16.85 4.03 -11.29
CA GLU A 364 16.95 4.03 -9.85
C GLU A 364 15.60 3.62 -9.25
N PRO A 365 15.57 2.97 -8.08
CA PRO A 365 14.32 2.81 -7.36
C PRO A 365 13.71 4.20 -7.08
N PRO A 366 12.38 4.34 -7.07
CA PRO A 366 11.75 5.62 -6.77
C PRO A 366 12.28 6.12 -5.43
N SER A 367 12.84 7.33 -5.39
CA SER A 367 13.19 7.97 -4.11
C SER A 367 11.92 8.12 -3.29
N ASP A 368 11.94 7.75 -2.01
CA ASP A 368 10.88 8.01 -1.02
C ASP A 368 10.74 9.52 -0.72
N ALA A 369 10.58 10.34 -1.77
CA ALA A 369 10.16 11.72 -1.65
C ALA A 369 8.64 11.74 -1.44
N PRO A 370 8.12 12.56 -0.50
CA PRO A 370 6.68 12.67 -0.27
C PRO A 370 5.98 13.01 -1.60
N ARG A 371 4.96 12.23 -1.95
CA ARG A 371 4.05 12.60 -3.02
C ARG A 371 3.44 13.94 -2.65
N THR A 372 3.68 14.96 -3.48
CA THR A 372 3.04 16.26 -3.37
C THR A 372 1.53 16.09 -3.55
N GLU A 373 0.80 16.04 -2.42
CA GLU A 373 -0.63 16.30 -2.38
C GLU A 373 -0.85 17.78 -2.74
N GLY A 374 -0.95 18.06 -4.04
CA GLY A 374 -0.97 19.43 -4.54
C GLY A 374 -1.48 19.55 -5.97
N GLN A 375 -2.50 18.76 -6.34
CA GLN A 375 -3.31 19.05 -7.52
C GLN A 375 -4.79 18.96 -7.13
N GLN A 376 -5.28 20.02 -6.48
CA GLN A 376 -6.71 20.32 -6.46
C GLN A 376 -7.14 20.60 -7.90
N MET A 377 -8.03 19.75 -8.43
CA MET A 377 -8.80 20.08 -9.64
C MET A 377 -9.68 21.30 -9.33
N VAL A 378 -9.29 22.43 -9.89
CA VAL A 378 -10.20 23.55 -10.13
C VAL A 378 -11.01 23.16 -11.38
N GLY A 379 -12.24 22.70 -11.16
CA GLY A 379 -13.21 22.38 -12.21
C GLY A 379 -14.52 23.09 -11.93
N THR A 380 -14.74 24.18 -12.64
CA THR A 380 -15.97 24.99 -12.69
C THR A 380 -17.18 24.18 -13.13
N VAL A 381 -18.33 24.57 -12.57
CA VAL A 381 -19.69 24.09 -12.86
C VAL A 381 -19.99 24.13 -14.37
N GLY A 382 -20.46 23.00 -14.89
CA GLY A 382 -21.03 22.87 -16.23
C GLY A 382 -21.77 21.53 -16.33
N GLU A 383 -23.09 21.57 -16.20
CA GLU A 383 -23.99 20.47 -16.50
C GLU A 383 -23.84 20.06 -17.97
N GLU A 384 -23.63 18.78 -18.26
CA GLU A 384 -24.36 18.06 -19.32
C GLU A 384 -24.06 16.55 -19.27
N SER A 385 -25.14 15.80 -19.41
CA SER A 385 -25.27 14.34 -19.34
C SER A 385 -24.55 13.59 -20.46
N ALA A 386 -23.76 12.57 -20.11
CA ALA A 386 -23.41 11.48 -21.01
C ALA A 386 -23.10 10.19 -20.21
N GLU A 387 -23.77 9.10 -20.59
CA GLU A 387 -23.71 7.77 -19.98
C GLU A 387 -22.27 7.21 -19.93
N VAL A 388 -21.83 6.78 -18.74
CA VAL A 388 -20.47 6.26 -18.50
C VAL A 388 -20.49 4.73 -18.42
N SER A 389 -19.77 4.08 -19.35
CA SER A 389 -19.45 2.66 -19.30
C SER A 389 -18.17 2.41 -18.47
N GLY A 390 -18.39 2.05 -17.20
CA GLY A 390 -17.54 1.33 -16.25
C GLY A 390 -16.02 1.19 -16.43
N THR A 391 -15.24 2.16 -15.94
CA THR A 391 -13.84 1.98 -15.48
C THR A 391 -13.81 1.36 -14.07
N GLU A 392 -12.85 0.47 -13.75
CA GLU A 392 -12.70 -0.11 -12.40
C GLU A 392 -11.97 0.87 -11.46
N LEU A 393 -12.58 1.16 -10.30
CA LEU A 393 -11.99 2.00 -9.24
C LEU A 393 -10.78 1.31 -8.59
N GLY A 394 -9.69 2.06 -8.39
CA GLY A 394 -8.51 1.60 -7.63
C GLY A 394 -8.85 1.31 -6.16
N ALA A 395 -8.06 0.47 -5.49
CA ALA A 395 -8.33 0.02 -4.11
C ALA A 395 -8.65 1.17 -3.14
N ALA A 396 -7.86 2.26 -3.17
CA ALA A 396 -8.02 3.46 -2.35
C ALA A 396 -9.24 4.34 -2.70
N GLU A 397 -9.94 4.04 -3.80
CA GLU A 397 -11.15 4.77 -4.23
C GLU A 397 -12.41 3.92 -4.08
N ARG A 398 -12.28 2.63 -3.69
CA ARG A 398 -13.41 1.73 -3.49
C ARG A 398 -14.15 2.06 -2.22
N SER A 399 -15.48 1.99 -2.30
CA SER A 399 -16.33 2.15 -1.13
C SER A 399 -16.12 1.03 -0.11
N VAL A 400 -16.17 1.38 1.17
CA VAL A 400 -16.15 0.44 2.29
C VAL A 400 -17.59 0.09 2.65
N VAL A 401 -17.92 -1.19 2.76
CA VAL A 401 -19.25 -1.64 3.19
C VAL A 401 -19.20 -2.13 4.64
N LEU A 402 -20.12 -1.66 5.48
CA LEU A 402 -20.23 -2.02 6.89
C LEU A 402 -21.44 -2.92 7.13
N VAL A 403 -21.18 -4.10 7.67
CA VAL A 403 -22.18 -5.09 8.07
C VAL A 403 -22.13 -5.34 9.58
N GLY A 404 -23.15 -5.99 10.12
CA GLY A 404 -23.26 -6.31 11.56
C GLY A 404 -24.63 -5.99 12.13
N MET A 405 -24.87 -6.40 13.38
CA MET A 405 -26.15 -6.23 14.04
C MET A 405 -26.54 -4.76 14.23
N ARG A 406 -27.84 -4.51 14.38
CA ARG A 406 -28.32 -3.21 14.87
C ARG A 406 -27.75 -2.99 16.28
N GLY A 407 -27.36 -1.76 16.60
CA GLY A 407 -26.69 -1.43 17.87
C GLY A 407 -25.18 -1.69 17.88
N ALA A 408 -24.62 -2.35 16.87
CA ALA A 408 -23.17 -2.61 16.79
C ALA A 408 -22.31 -1.36 16.42
N GLY A 409 -22.91 -0.18 16.29
CA GLY A 409 -22.19 1.08 16.05
C GLY A 409 -21.88 1.43 14.59
N LYS A 410 -22.39 0.68 13.60
CA LYS A 410 -22.13 0.88 12.15
C LYS A 410 -22.27 2.33 11.68
N THR A 411 -23.42 2.96 11.96
CA THR A 411 -23.71 4.34 11.52
C THR A 411 -22.76 5.34 12.18
N HIS A 412 -22.44 5.15 13.46
CA HIS A 412 -21.54 6.01 14.21
C HIS A 412 -20.10 5.90 13.70
N LEU A 413 -19.57 4.67 13.64
CA LEU A 413 -18.23 4.36 13.13
C LEU A 413 -18.08 4.80 11.67
N GLY A 414 -19.10 4.56 10.84
CA GLY A 414 -19.10 4.93 9.43
C GLY A 414 -19.05 6.44 9.20
N ARG A 415 -19.78 7.24 10.00
CA ARG A 415 -19.70 8.71 9.95
C ARG A 415 -18.33 9.22 10.38
N ALA A 416 -17.79 8.68 11.47
CA ALA A 416 -16.46 9.07 11.96
C ALA A 416 -15.37 8.73 10.94
N ALA A 417 -15.44 7.55 10.31
CA ALA A 417 -14.56 7.14 9.23
C ALA A 417 -14.65 8.06 8.02
N ALA A 418 -15.87 8.32 7.52
CA ALA A 418 -16.08 9.18 6.37
C ALA A 418 -15.52 10.59 6.63
N ALA A 419 -15.78 11.17 7.80
CA ALA A 419 -15.24 12.46 8.19
C ALA A 419 -13.70 12.46 8.27
N ALA A 420 -13.10 11.41 8.82
CA ALA A 420 -11.65 11.31 8.99
C ALA A 420 -10.88 11.00 7.69
N LEU A 421 -11.55 10.45 6.68
CA LEU A 421 -11.01 10.14 5.36
C LEU A 421 -11.35 11.22 4.31
N GLY A 422 -12.25 12.15 4.62
CA GLY A 422 -12.78 13.11 3.64
C GLY A 422 -13.69 12.44 2.60
N TRP A 423 -14.41 11.39 3.02
CA TRP A 423 -15.25 10.53 2.20
C TRP A 423 -16.74 10.81 2.44
N GLN A 424 -17.60 10.30 1.57
CA GLN A 424 -19.05 10.34 1.80
C GLN A 424 -19.48 9.23 2.77
N PHE A 425 -20.56 9.48 3.52
CA PHE A 425 -21.21 8.47 4.33
C PHE A 425 -22.63 8.22 3.80
N LEU A 426 -22.96 6.95 3.58
CA LEU A 426 -24.27 6.51 3.13
C LEU A 426 -24.80 5.44 4.07
N ASP A 427 -26.02 5.62 4.58
CA ASP A 427 -26.71 4.62 5.40
C ASP A 427 -27.89 4.08 4.60
N LEU A 428 -27.89 2.78 4.30
CA LEU A 428 -28.91 2.17 3.46
C LEU A 428 -30.29 2.16 4.14
N ASP A 429 -30.36 2.10 5.47
CA ASP A 429 -31.64 2.20 6.18
C ASP A 429 -32.22 3.61 6.02
N HIS A 430 -31.41 4.67 6.15
CA HIS A 430 -31.88 6.04 5.93
C HIS A 430 -32.23 6.30 4.47
N LEU A 431 -31.46 5.74 3.52
CA LEU A 431 -31.77 5.86 2.09
C LEU A 431 -33.08 5.15 1.74
N TYR A 432 -33.36 4.01 2.36
CA TYR A 432 -34.65 3.33 2.25
C TYR A 432 -35.78 4.22 2.79
N GLU A 433 -35.64 4.72 4.03
CA GLU A 433 -36.67 5.53 4.68
C GLU A 433 -36.99 6.81 3.90
N ALA A 434 -35.97 7.45 3.32
CA ALA A 434 -36.15 8.62 2.47
C ALA A 434 -36.93 8.35 1.18
N ARG A 435 -36.84 7.13 0.62
CA ARG A 435 -37.50 6.75 -0.64
C ARG A 435 -38.87 6.10 -0.44
N HIS A 436 -39.04 5.35 0.64
CA HIS A 436 -40.18 4.44 0.83
C HIS A 436 -40.97 4.69 2.12
N GLY A 437 -40.57 5.69 2.93
CA GLY A 437 -41.16 5.94 4.24
C GLY A 437 -40.60 5.03 5.34
N PRO A 438 -41.09 5.16 6.59
CA PRO A 438 -40.55 4.44 7.74
C PRO A 438 -40.52 2.92 7.55
N ILE A 439 -39.40 2.27 7.91
CA ILE A 439 -39.25 0.81 7.77
C ILE A 439 -40.34 0.06 8.56
N ILE A 440 -40.74 0.58 9.72
CA ILE A 440 -41.78 -0.05 10.55
C ILE A 440 -43.12 -0.17 9.81
N GLU A 441 -43.55 0.91 9.16
CA GLU A 441 -44.81 0.95 8.41
C GLU A 441 -44.75 0.02 7.19
N ALA A 442 -43.60 -0.05 6.51
CA ALA A 442 -43.39 -0.95 5.38
C ALA A 442 -43.46 -2.44 5.79
N VAL A 443 -42.88 -2.80 6.94
CA VAL A 443 -42.92 -4.17 7.48
C VAL A 443 -44.32 -4.51 7.98
N GLU A 444 -45.03 -3.59 8.63
CA GLU A 444 -46.41 -3.80 9.08
C GLU A 444 -47.40 -3.95 7.90
N ALA A 445 -47.20 -3.19 6.83
CA ALA A 445 -48.06 -3.23 5.65
C ALA A 445 -47.84 -4.46 4.75
N GLU A 446 -46.58 -4.89 4.57
CA GLU A 446 -46.22 -5.87 3.53
C GLU A 446 -45.35 -7.04 4.01
N GLY A 447 -44.91 -7.03 5.27
CA GLY A 447 -44.11 -8.09 5.88
C GLY A 447 -42.61 -8.06 5.54
N TRP A 448 -41.84 -8.84 6.32
CA TRP A 448 -40.39 -8.95 6.20
C TRP A 448 -39.87 -9.40 4.81
N PRO A 449 -40.50 -10.35 4.09
CA PRO A 449 -40.01 -10.76 2.78
C PRO A 449 -40.01 -9.64 1.73
N SER A 450 -41.06 -8.79 1.71
CA SER A 450 -41.15 -7.65 0.79
C SER A 450 -40.07 -6.61 1.11
N PHE A 451 -39.89 -6.29 2.39
CA PHE A 451 -38.83 -5.41 2.85
C PHE A 451 -37.43 -5.91 2.44
N ARG A 452 -37.13 -7.20 2.64
CA ARG A 452 -35.82 -7.80 2.26
C ARG A 452 -35.56 -7.76 0.77
N ALA A 453 -36.59 -7.94 -0.07
CA ALA A 453 -36.45 -7.81 -1.52
C ALA A 453 -36.07 -6.39 -1.95
N ARG A 454 -36.69 -5.37 -1.32
CA ARG A 454 -36.35 -3.96 -1.58
C ARG A 454 -34.98 -3.57 -1.02
N GLU A 455 -34.61 -4.08 0.16
CA GLU A 455 -33.30 -3.88 0.77
C GLU A 455 -32.18 -4.41 -0.15
N LEU A 456 -32.38 -5.59 -0.74
CA LEU A 456 -31.49 -6.18 -1.74
C LEU A 456 -31.38 -5.31 -3.00
N GLN A 457 -32.51 -4.82 -3.52
CA GLN A 457 -32.52 -3.96 -4.70
C GLN A 457 -31.71 -2.68 -4.44
N LEU A 458 -31.92 -2.06 -3.28
CA LEU A 458 -31.20 -0.84 -2.89
C LEU A 458 -29.69 -1.08 -2.76
N LEU A 459 -29.28 -2.23 -2.20
CA LEU A 459 -27.88 -2.63 -2.14
C LEU A 459 -27.28 -2.79 -3.55
N LYS A 460 -27.98 -3.51 -4.44
CA LYS A 460 -27.54 -3.72 -5.84
C LYS A 460 -27.42 -2.39 -6.58
N GLU A 461 -28.41 -1.50 -6.47
CA GLU A 461 -28.38 -0.16 -7.07
C GLU A 461 -27.18 0.66 -6.56
N THR A 462 -26.98 0.68 -5.24
CA THR A 462 -25.92 1.44 -4.59
C THR A 462 -24.54 0.95 -5.00
N LEU A 463 -24.30 -0.36 -5.06
CA LEU A 463 -22.98 -0.88 -5.46
C LEU A 463 -22.76 -0.81 -6.97
N SER A 464 -23.82 -0.92 -7.77
CA SER A 464 -23.74 -0.82 -9.24
C SER A 464 -23.42 0.58 -9.72
N SER A 465 -23.83 1.62 -8.97
CA SER A 465 -23.45 3.01 -9.28
C SER A 465 -21.97 3.30 -9.01
N ARG A 466 -21.23 2.35 -8.42
CA ARG A 466 -19.79 2.45 -8.10
C ARG A 466 -19.45 3.76 -7.38
N PRO A 467 -20.06 4.04 -6.23
CA PRO A 467 -19.70 5.22 -5.46
C PRO A 467 -18.21 5.11 -5.11
N ALA A 468 -17.45 6.15 -5.48
CA ALA A 468 -16.06 6.26 -5.09
C ALA A 468 -15.98 6.92 -3.71
N ARG A 469 -14.99 6.53 -2.89
CA ARG A 469 -14.69 7.17 -1.60
C ARG A 469 -15.94 7.34 -0.71
N THR A 470 -16.72 6.27 -0.56
CA THR A 470 -17.92 6.26 0.28
C THR A 470 -17.86 5.14 1.32
N VAL A 471 -18.32 5.42 2.54
CA VAL A 471 -18.54 4.42 3.59
C VAL A 471 -20.03 4.12 3.64
N ILE A 472 -20.41 2.88 3.35
CA ILE A 472 -21.80 2.42 3.21
C ILE A 472 -22.17 1.56 4.41
N ALA A 473 -23.13 1.97 5.23
CA ALA A 473 -23.67 1.16 6.32
C ALA A 473 -24.92 0.39 5.85
N CYS A 474 -24.91 -0.94 5.99
CA CYS A 474 -26.05 -1.79 5.64
C CYS A 474 -27.02 -2.00 6.81
N GLY A 475 -28.26 -2.35 6.48
CA GLY A 475 -29.25 -2.81 7.45
C GLY A 475 -28.82 -4.09 8.16
N GLY A 476 -29.22 -4.25 9.43
CA GLY A 476 -28.73 -5.35 10.26
C GLY A 476 -29.09 -6.75 9.74
N GLY A 477 -30.19 -6.90 9.02
CA GLY A 477 -30.63 -8.20 8.49
C GLY A 477 -30.31 -8.44 7.01
N ILE A 478 -29.50 -7.58 6.37
CA ILE A 478 -29.15 -7.71 4.95
C ILE A 478 -28.61 -9.10 4.61
N VAL A 479 -27.87 -9.71 5.55
CA VAL A 479 -27.23 -11.02 5.37
C VAL A 479 -28.20 -12.21 5.38
N GLU A 480 -29.46 -12.01 5.76
CA GLU A 480 -30.45 -13.11 5.69
C GLU A 480 -30.79 -13.48 4.25
N THR A 481 -30.65 -12.53 3.32
CA THR A 481 -30.93 -12.72 1.90
C THR A 481 -29.70 -13.32 1.22
N ALA A 482 -29.81 -14.54 0.68
CA ALA A 482 -28.70 -15.25 0.04
C ALA A 482 -28.07 -14.46 -1.13
N GLU A 483 -28.89 -13.81 -1.94
CA GLU A 483 -28.39 -12.96 -3.03
C GLU A 483 -27.65 -11.73 -2.53
N ALA A 484 -28.05 -11.16 -1.38
CA ALA A 484 -27.31 -10.04 -0.78
C ALA A 484 -25.93 -10.50 -0.32
N ARG A 485 -25.83 -11.71 0.26
CA ARG A 485 -24.54 -12.30 0.64
C ARG A 485 -23.62 -12.49 -0.55
N ALA A 486 -24.14 -13.00 -1.67
CA ALA A 486 -23.35 -13.14 -2.89
C ALA A 486 -22.83 -11.79 -3.43
N VAL A 487 -23.65 -10.74 -3.35
CA VAL A 487 -23.24 -9.37 -3.74
C VAL A 487 -22.18 -8.82 -2.79
N LEU A 488 -22.36 -8.99 -1.48
CA LEU A 488 -21.41 -8.52 -0.46
C LEU A 488 -20.07 -9.26 -0.57
N ALA A 489 -20.08 -10.59 -0.69
CA ALA A 489 -18.88 -11.41 -0.84
C ALA A 489 -18.11 -11.12 -2.16
N ALA A 490 -18.76 -10.54 -3.16
CA ALA A 490 -18.12 -10.07 -4.39
C ALA A 490 -17.54 -8.65 -4.27
N HIS A 491 -17.91 -7.90 -3.24
CA HIS A 491 -17.41 -6.55 -2.96
C HIS A 491 -16.20 -6.62 -2.02
N TRP A 492 -15.29 -5.66 -2.15
CA TRP A 492 -14.15 -5.53 -1.24
C TRP A 492 -13.80 -4.04 -1.03
N PRO A 493 -13.57 -3.59 0.21
CA PRO A 493 -13.64 -4.35 1.46
C PRO A 493 -15.05 -4.33 2.12
N VAL A 494 -15.43 -5.44 2.74
CA VAL A 494 -16.57 -5.56 3.66
C VAL A 494 -16.08 -5.71 5.10
N VAL A 495 -16.50 -4.81 5.98
CA VAL A 495 -16.08 -4.77 7.38
C VAL A 495 -17.25 -5.02 8.32
N GLN A 496 -17.12 -6.01 9.19
CA GLN A 496 -18.09 -6.29 10.23
C GLN A 496 -17.83 -5.44 11.47
N ALA A 497 -18.80 -4.62 11.86
CA ALA A 497 -18.82 -4.01 13.18
C ALA A 497 -19.38 -5.01 14.19
N LEU A 498 -18.58 -5.34 15.20
CA LEU A 498 -18.92 -6.29 16.25
C LEU A 498 -18.93 -5.61 17.62
N LYS A 499 -19.95 -5.92 18.42
CA LYS A 499 -20.05 -5.55 19.82
C LYS A 499 -20.55 -6.78 20.60
N PRO A 500 -20.15 -6.97 21.87
CA PRO A 500 -20.73 -8.03 22.69
C PRO A 500 -22.25 -8.00 22.67
N ILE A 501 -22.86 -9.19 22.65
CA ILE A 501 -24.31 -9.31 22.42
C ILE A 501 -25.10 -8.70 23.56
N GLU A 502 -24.57 -8.75 24.77
CA GLU A 502 -25.15 -8.17 25.98
C GLU A 502 -25.28 -6.65 25.86
N ASP A 503 -24.28 -5.99 25.27
CA ASP A 503 -24.29 -4.54 25.02
C ASP A 503 -25.30 -4.17 23.92
N ILE A 504 -25.44 -5.04 22.90
CA ILE A 504 -26.43 -4.87 21.84
C ILE A 504 -27.84 -5.01 22.42
N GLU A 505 -28.07 -6.02 23.27
CA GLU A 505 -29.36 -6.23 23.95
C GLU A 505 -29.73 -5.05 24.85
N ALA A 506 -28.79 -4.56 25.67
CA ALA A 506 -28.99 -3.38 26.51
C ALA A 506 -29.37 -2.14 25.68
N TYR A 507 -28.71 -1.92 24.54
CA TYR A 507 -29.03 -0.83 23.62
C TYR A 507 -30.42 -1.00 23.00
N LEU A 508 -30.73 -2.18 22.45
CA LEU A 508 -32.00 -2.44 21.75
C LEU A 508 -33.20 -2.42 22.69
N ASN A 509 -33.04 -2.85 23.94
CA ASN A 509 -34.08 -2.77 24.97
C ASN A 509 -34.41 -1.33 25.38
N SER A 510 -33.50 -0.37 25.13
CA SER A 510 -33.70 1.05 25.43
C SER A 510 -34.28 1.86 24.26
N ASP A 511 -34.33 1.30 23.04
CA ASP A 511 -34.70 1.99 21.81
C ASP A 511 -36.08 1.52 21.28
N SER A 512 -37.13 2.32 21.52
CA SER A 512 -38.52 2.02 21.11
C SER A 512 -38.86 2.47 19.68
N SER A 513 -37.92 2.99 18.90
CA SER A 513 -38.19 3.67 17.62
C SER A 513 -38.41 2.75 16.41
N ARG A 514 -38.16 1.44 16.53
CA ARG A 514 -38.20 0.47 15.43
C ARG A 514 -38.72 -0.89 15.91
N PRO A 515 -39.37 -1.70 15.05
CA PRO A 515 -40.15 -2.87 15.45
C PRO A 515 -39.27 -3.94 16.10
N SER A 516 -39.86 -4.67 17.05
CA SER A 516 -39.25 -5.86 17.64
C SER A 516 -38.94 -6.87 16.53
N LEU A 517 -37.77 -7.52 16.62
CA LEU A 517 -37.36 -8.57 15.67
C LEU A 517 -38.30 -9.79 15.71
N GLY A 518 -39.20 -9.87 16.69
CA GLY A 518 -40.06 -11.05 16.94
C GLY A 518 -39.34 -12.20 17.65
N GLU A 519 -38.01 -12.13 17.74
CA GLU A 519 -37.09 -13.03 18.44
C GLU A 519 -36.07 -12.21 19.27
N PRO A 520 -35.47 -12.77 20.35
CA PRO A 520 -34.40 -12.12 21.10
C PRO A 520 -33.19 -11.77 20.22
N PRO A 521 -32.51 -10.62 20.44
CA PRO A 521 -31.34 -10.24 19.64
C PRO A 521 -30.21 -11.27 19.63
N SER A 522 -30.01 -12.00 20.73
CA SER A 522 -29.07 -13.11 20.85
C SER A 522 -29.37 -14.28 19.91
N GLU A 523 -30.64 -14.67 19.76
CA GLU A 523 -31.04 -15.71 18.80
C GLU A 523 -30.86 -15.25 17.35
N ALA A 524 -31.24 -14.00 17.04
CA ALA A 524 -31.01 -13.41 15.74
C ALA A 524 -29.52 -13.32 15.39
N PHE A 525 -28.67 -12.98 16.36
CA PHE A 525 -27.22 -12.95 16.17
C PHE A 525 -26.65 -14.35 15.93
N ALA A 526 -27.02 -15.34 16.75
CA ALA A 526 -26.56 -16.72 16.60
C ALA A 526 -26.88 -17.27 15.21
N ARG A 527 -28.09 -16.98 14.69
CA ARG A 527 -28.51 -17.37 13.34
C ARG A 527 -27.71 -16.67 12.24
N ARG A 528 -27.38 -15.37 12.43
CA ARG A 528 -26.69 -14.54 11.43
C ARG A 528 -25.16 -14.62 11.48
N ALA A 529 -24.57 -15.14 12.56
CA ALA A 529 -23.13 -15.12 12.81
C ALA A 529 -22.33 -15.72 11.64
N ALA A 530 -22.68 -16.94 11.21
CA ALA A 530 -22.02 -17.61 10.09
C ALA A 530 -22.16 -16.84 8.76
N TRP A 531 -23.27 -16.12 8.57
CA TRP A 531 -23.51 -15.31 7.38
C TRP A 531 -22.73 -14.00 7.37
N TYR A 532 -22.54 -13.37 8.54
CA TYR A 532 -21.59 -12.27 8.62
C TYR A 532 -20.17 -12.75 8.39
N ASP A 533 -19.82 -13.95 8.90
CA ASP A 533 -18.52 -14.53 8.64
C ASP A 533 -18.27 -14.79 7.14
N GLU A 534 -19.29 -15.29 6.44
CA GLU A 534 -19.27 -15.54 4.99
C GLU A 534 -18.96 -14.30 4.15
N VAL A 535 -19.50 -13.12 4.52
CA VAL A 535 -19.45 -11.91 3.68
C VAL A 535 -18.37 -10.92 4.06
N SER A 536 -17.76 -11.04 5.24
CA SER A 536 -16.87 -10.01 5.78
C SER A 536 -15.40 -10.37 5.52
N ASP A 537 -14.64 -9.41 4.99
CA ASP A 537 -13.19 -9.51 4.84
C ASP A 537 -12.49 -9.22 6.16
N PHE A 538 -13.02 -8.24 6.90
CA PHE A 538 -12.45 -7.73 8.15
C PHE A 538 -13.51 -7.62 9.24
N GLU A 539 -13.08 -7.67 10.49
CA GLU A 539 -13.92 -7.54 11.66
C GLU A 539 -13.28 -6.58 12.66
N LEU A 540 -14.10 -5.69 13.23
CA LEU A 540 -13.69 -4.85 14.35
C LEU A 540 -14.63 -5.11 15.53
N LEU A 541 -14.11 -5.82 16.52
CA LEU A 541 -14.78 -6.07 17.79
C LEU A 541 -14.45 -4.95 18.79
N ALA A 542 -15.48 -4.28 19.29
CA ALA A 542 -15.36 -3.41 20.46
C ALA A 542 -15.06 -4.23 21.71
N ALA A 543 -14.16 -3.74 22.56
CA ALA A 543 -13.86 -4.43 23.82
C ALA A 543 -15.09 -4.41 24.73
N PRO A 544 -15.37 -5.48 25.50
CA PRO A 544 -16.49 -5.51 26.44
C PRO A 544 -16.45 -4.35 27.44
N GLY A 545 -17.57 -3.65 27.60
CA GLY A 545 -17.70 -2.50 28.52
C GLY A 545 -16.91 -1.25 28.10
N GLU A 546 -16.49 -1.16 26.83
CA GLU A 546 -15.80 0.02 26.32
C GLU A 546 -16.79 1.13 25.90
N ASP A 547 -16.85 2.21 26.68
CA ASP A 547 -17.69 3.37 26.40
C ASP A 547 -16.94 4.57 25.77
N ASP A 548 -15.62 4.46 25.61
CA ASP A 548 -14.81 5.49 24.90
C ASP A 548 -14.97 5.37 23.39
N TRP A 549 -16.05 5.95 22.88
CA TRP A 549 -16.32 6.06 21.45
C TRP A 549 -15.18 6.76 20.68
N GLY A 550 -14.49 7.72 21.29
CA GLY A 550 -13.37 8.40 20.64
C GLY A 550 -12.20 7.44 20.35
N ALA A 551 -11.90 6.53 21.28
CA ALA A 551 -10.90 5.49 21.06
C ALA A 551 -11.33 4.49 19.99
N GLN A 552 -12.60 4.08 19.99
CA GLN A 552 -13.17 3.20 18.96
C GLN A 552 -13.12 3.84 17.56
N GLU A 553 -13.53 5.11 17.44
CA GLU A 553 -13.44 5.91 16.20
C GLU A 553 -11.99 5.91 15.67
N ARG A 554 -11.00 6.23 16.52
CA ARG A 554 -9.58 6.27 16.13
C ARG A 554 -9.08 4.92 15.63
N ARG A 555 -9.42 3.82 16.30
CA ARG A 555 -9.00 2.47 15.90
C ARG A 555 -9.65 2.05 14.59
N PHE A 556 -10.94 2.33 14.42
CA PHE A 556 -11.64 2.03 13.19
C PHE A 556 -11.11 2.84 11.99
N VAL A 557 -10.85 4.14 12.18
CA VAL A 557 -10.22 4.98 11.15
C VAL A 557 -8.83 4.45 10.78
N ARG A 558 -8.02 4.06 11.77
CA ARG A 558 -6.69 3.49 11.53
C ARG A 558 -6.77 2.20 10.70
N LEU A 559 -7.71 1.31 11.06
CA LEU A 559 -7.99 0.09 10.31
C LEU A 559 -8.37 0.40 8.86
N LEU A 560 -9.32 1.31 8.65
CA LEU A 560 -9.76 1.64 7.29
C LEU A 560 -8.66 2.29 6.44
N ARG A 561 -7.85 3.19 7.02
CA ARG A 561 -6.69 3.75 6.31
C ARG A 561 -5.75 2.65 5.84
N ARG A 562 -5.46 1.67 6.68
CA ARG A 562 -4.61 0.54 6.32
C ARG A 562 -5.22 -0.33 5.23
N VAL A 563 -6.50 -0.71 5.38
CA VAL A 563 -7.21 -1.51 4.38
C VAL A 563 -7.24 -0.80 3.01
N GLN A 564 -7.40 0.52 3.00
CA GLN A 564 -7.55 1.33 1.79
C GLN A 564 -6.24 1.71 1.11
N ALA A 565 -5.20 2.02 1.88
CA ALA A 565 -3.95 2.52 1.33
C ALA A 565 -3.07 1.41 0.72
N ALA A 566 -3.43 0.13 0.88
CA ALA A 566 -2.52 -1.00 0.69
C ALA A 566 -1.17 -0.77 1.40
N GLU A 567 -1.16 0.06 2.44
CA GLU A 567 -0.03 0.26 3.32
C GLU A 567 0.10 -1.05 4.10
N GLY A 568 0.99 -1.92 3.62
CA GLY A 568 1.46 -3.05 4.42
C GLY A 568 2.03 -2.54 5.74
N ALA A 569 2.14 -3.41 6.74
CA ALA A 569 2.88 -3.05 7.95
C ALA A 569 4.26 -2.51 7.55
N THR A 570 4.70 -1.44 8.21
CA THR A 570 5.97 -0.76 7.91
C THR A 570 7.11 -1.77 7.90
N ALA A 571 8.00 -1.63 6.90
CA ALA A 571 9.17 -2.47 6.81
C ALA A 571 9.96 -2.41 8.12
N PRO A 572 10.50 -3.55 8.60
CA PRO A 572 11.24 -3.59 9.86
C PRO A 572 12.44 -2.65 9.84
N GLN A 573 12.56 -1.77 10.83
CA GLN A 573 13.69 -0.86 10.95
C GLN A 573 14.90 -1.56 11.58
N ALA A 574 16.10 -1.02 11.37
CA ALA A 574 17.27 -1.44 12.13
C ALA A 574 17.09 -1.13 13.62
N HIS A 575 17.63 -2.00 14.47
CA HIS A 575 17.47 -1.96 15.91
C HIS A 575 16.01 -2.05 16.40
N SER A 576 15.17 -2.78 15.65
CA SER A 576 13.78 -3.02 16.03
C SER A 576 13.60 -4.25 16.92
N PHE A 577 12.52 -4.23 17.71
CA PHE A 577 12.18 -5.19 18.74
C PHE A 577 10.70 -5.50 18.74
N PHE A 578 10.35 -6.72 19.14
CA PHE A 578 8.98 -7.03 19.49
C PHE A 578 8.91 -7.79 20.81
N ILE A 579 7.84 -7.56 21.56
CA ILE A 579 7.61 -8.24 22.84
C ILE A 579 6.61 -9.37 22.69
N SER A 580 6.99 -10.55 23.17
CA SER A 580 6.14 -11.73 23.19
C SER A 580 5.24 -11.74 24.43
N LEU A 581 3.93 -11.60 24.25
CA LEU A 581 2.97 -11.72 25.35
C LEU A 581 2.78 -13.20 25.70
N THR A 582 3.02 -13.55 26.94
CA THR A 582 2.94 -14.93 27.46
C THR A 582 1.76 -15.13 28.41
N PHE A 583 0.77 -14.24 28.37
CA PHE A 583 -0.40 -14.33 29.23
C PHE A 583 -1.38 -15.40 28.72
N PRO A 584 -1.97 -16.23 29.60
CA PRO A 584 -3.02 -17.18 29.20
C PRO A 584 -4.33 -16.46 28.83
N GLU A 585 -4.55 -15.25 29.35
CA GLU A 585 -5.64 -14.36 28.99
C GLU A 585 -5.14 -12.91 29.03
N ILE A 586 -5.55 -12.10 28.07
CA ILE A 586 -5.28 -10.67 28.00
C ILE A 586 -6.29 -9.95 28.91
N ASP A 587 -5.77 -9.36 29.97
CA ASP A 587 -6.49 -8.43 30.83
C ASP A 587 -5.91 -7.03 30.65
N VAL A 588 -6.79 -6.06 30.45
CA VAL A 588 -6.46 -4.63 30.24
C VAL A 588 -5.59 -4.07 31.37
N SER A 589 -5.77 -4.55 32.60
CA SER A 589 -4.98 -4.16 33.77
C SER A 589 -3.53 -4.66 33.71
N LEU A 590 -3.27 -5.76 32.98
CA LEU A 590 -1.94 -6.33 32.77
C LEU A 590 -1.17 -5.58 31.66
N LEU A 591 -1.89 -4.97 30.71
CA LEU A 591 -1.34 -4.20 29.58
C LEU A 591 -0.91 -2.79 30.00
N ARG A 592 0.01 -2.73 30.95
CA ARG A 592 0.64 -1.50 31.42
C ARG A 592 1.44 -0.85 30.28
N PRO A 593 1.30 0.46 30.00
CA PRO A 593 1.93 1.07 28.83
C PRO A 593 3.47 0.96 28.81
N GLU A 594 4.12 0.80 29.98
CA GLU A 594 5.55 0.54 30.11
C GLU A 594 6.01 -0.71 29.34
N LEU A 595 5.09 -1.65 29.08
CA LEU A 595 5.36 -2.86 28.30
C LEU A 595 5.67 -2.56 26.83
N PHE A 596 5.22 -1.40 26.34
CA PHE A 596 5.24 -1.01 24.92
C PHE A 596 6.25 0.12 24.62
N ASP A 597 6.82 0.74 25.64
CA ASP A 597 7.66 1.95 25.49
C ASP A 597 8.91 1.71 24.61
N ASP A 598 9.49 0.50 24.65
CA ASP A 598 10.81 0.20 24.07
C ASP A 598 10.76 -0.81 22.91
N VAL A 599 9.58 -1.05 22.33
CA VAL A 599 9.33 -2.06 21.30
C VAL A 599 8.51 -1.50 20.13
N ASP A 600 8.68 -2.09 18.96
CA ASP A 600 8.04 -1.65 17.72
C ASP A 600 6.78 -2.47 17.38
N MET A 601 6.63 -3.62 18.03
CA MET A 601 5.57 -4.58 17.74
C MET A 601 5.29 -5.47 18.96
N VAL A 602 4.08 -6.01 19.03
CA VAL A 602 3.66 -6.94 20.07
C VAL A 602 3.32 -8.29 19.43
N GLU A 603 3.91 -9.37 19.91
CA GLU A 603 3.58 -10.73 19.49
C GLU A 603 2.53 -11.33 20.44
N LEU A 604 1.36 -11.66 19.89
CA LEU A 604 0.35 -12.45 20.58
C LEU A 604 0.64 -13.93 20.32
N ARG A 605 1.06 -14.65 21.38
CA ARG A 605 1.27 -16.10 21.35
C ARG A 605 -0.05 -16.84 21.56
N VAL A 606 -0.75 -17.09 20.46
CA VAL A 606 -2.07 -17.70 20.44
C VAL A 606 -2.04 -19.11 21.01
N ASP A 607 -0.95 -19.84 20.78
CA ASP A 607 -0.75 -21.18 21.35
C ASP A 607 -0.67 -21.18 22.88
N LEU A 608 -0.36 -20.04 23.52
CA LEU A 608 -0.26 -19.92 24.97
C LEU A 608 -1.55 -19.46 25.65
N LEU A 609 -2.57 -19.08 24.87
CA LEU A 609 -3.87 -18.67 25.39
C LEU A 609 -4.60 -19.86 26.04
N ALA A 610 -5.50 -19.54 26.98
CA ALA A 610 -6.30 -20.52 27.70
C ALA A 610 -7.29 -21.29 26.80
N SER A 611 -7.67 -20.71 25.66
CA SER A 611 -8.56 -21.31 24.67
C SER A 611 -8.12 -20.95 23.26
N LEU A 612 -8.26 -21.90 22.34
CA LEU A 612 -8.02 -21.72 20.91
C LEU A 612 -9.33 -21.45 20.13
N GLU A 613 -10.46 -21.24 20.81
CA GLU A 613 -11.70 -20.89 20.13
C GLU A 613 -11.59 -19.54 19.41
N PRO A 614 -11.95 -19.44 18.11
CA PRO A 614 -11.84 -18.19 17.36
C PRO A 614 -12.52 -16.98 18.03
N ALA A 615 -13.69 -17.19 18.65
CA ALA A 615 -14.40 -16.13 19.37
C ALA A 615 -13.62 -15.62 20.59
N PHE A 616 -12.97 -16.52 21.34
CA PHE A 616 -12.11 -16.16 22.46
C PHE A 616 -10.91 -15.33 21.98
N ILE A 617 -10.22 -15.78 20.92
CA ILE A 617 -9.04 -15.09 20.36
C ILE A 617 -9.39 -13.68 19.87
N ARG A 618 -10.53 -13.51 19.19
CA ARG A 618 -11.03 -12.19 18.77
C ARG A 618 -11.22 -11.24 19.95
N ARG A 619 -11.77 -11.75 21.07
CA ARG A 619 -11.89 -10.97 22.32
C ARG A 619 -10.52 -10.58 22.86
N GLN A 620 -9.55 -11.48 22.87
CA GLN A 620 -8.18 -11.17 23.31
C GLN A 620 -7.52 -10.08 22.45
N LEU A 621 -7.71 -10.13 21.12
CA LEU A 621 -7.22 -9.11 20.20
C LEU A 621 -7.91 -7.76 20.42
N ALA A 622 -9.23 -7.74 20.66
CA ALA A 622 -9.97 -6.52 20.97
C ALA A 622 -9.47 -5.86 22.27
N LEU A 623 -9.26 -6.65 23.33
CA LEU A 623 -8.71 -6.19 24.60
C LEU A 623 -7.27 -5.67 24.45
N LEU A 624 -6.45 -6.36 23.63
CA LEU A 624 -5.09 -5.90 23.33
C LEU A 624 -5.11 -4.55 22.60
N ARG A 625 -5.92 -4.41 21.55
CA ARG A 625 -6.05 -3.16 20.78
C ARG A 625 -6.65 -2.00 21.58
N GLN A 626 -7.31 -2.27 22.70
CA GLN A 626 -7.81 -1.22 23.60
C GLN A 626 -6.67 -0.42 24.26
N ARG A 627 -5.52 -1.04 24.51
CA ARG A 627 -4.37 -0.42 25.20
C ARG A 627 -3.09 -0.36 24.37
N CYS A 628 -3.01 -1.13 23.29
CA CYS A 628 -1.85 -1.21 22.42
C CYS A 628 -2.17 -0.65 21.04
N GLU A 629 -1.42 0.37 20.63
CA GLU A 629 -1.48 0.95 19.29
C GLU A 629 -0.41 0.42 18.34
N LEU A 630 0.53 -0.41 18.85
CA LEU A 630 1.60 -1.02 18.06
C LEU A 630 1.05 -2.13 17.14
N PRO A 631 1.74 -2.41 16.02
CA PRO A 631 1.52 -3.60 15.21
C PRO A 631 1.45 -4.89 16.03
N ILE A 632 0.57 -5.81 15.63
CA ILE A 632 0.42 -7.13 16.25
C ILE A 632 0.99 -8.21 15.33
N LEU A 633 1.91 -9.02 15.86
CA LEU A 633 2.36 -10.28 15.30
C LEU A 633 1.55 -11.44 15.88
N PHE A 634 0.69 -12.01 15.07
CA PHE A 634 -0.11 -13.17 15.44
C PHE A 634 0.71 -14.46 15.25
N THR A 635 1.00 -15.18 16.34
CA THR A 635 1.86 -16.36 16.30
C THR A 635 1.18 -17.58 16.89
N ILE A 636 1.15 -18.66 16.10
CA ILE A 636 0.78 -20.01 16.57
C ILE A 636 2.04 -20.87 16.48
N ARG A 637 2.65 -21.18 17.63
CA ARG A 637 3.84 -22.04 17.69
C ARG A 637 3.47 -23.48 18.04
N SER A 638 3.92 -24.43 17.23
CA SER A 638 3.70 -25.85 17.46
C SER A 638 4.53 -26.41 18.61
N ALA A 639 4.05 -27.50 19.21
CA ALA A 639 4.79 -28.23 20.24
C ALA A 639 6.19 -28.68 19.77
N LYS A 640 6.34 -29.04 18.49
CA LYS A 640 7.62 -29.44 17.89
C LYS A 640 8.64 -28.30 17.81
N GLN A 641 8.15 -27.06 17.72
CA GLN A 641 8.96 -25.85 17.65
C GLN A 641 8.94 -25.04 18.96
N GLY A 642 8.54 -25.65 20.08
CA GLY A 642 8.65 -25.07 21.42
C GLY A 642 7.44 -24.25 21.90
N GLY A 643 6.31 -24.37 21.21
CA GLY A 643 5.01 -23.83 21.65
C GLY A 643 4.12 -24.88 22.29
N LYS A 644 2.82 -24.61 22.34
CA LYS A 644 1.81 -25.53 22.88
C LYS A 644 0.80 -26.04 21.85
N TYR A 645 0.89 -25.60 20.60
CA TYR A 645 -0.08 -26.01 19.58
C TYR A 645 0.19 -27.44 19.08
N ASP A 646 -0.80 -28.31 19.21
CA ASP A 646 -0.80 -29.72 18.77
C ASP A 646 -1.99 -30.07 17.84
N GLY A 647 -2.75 -29.06 17.40
CA GLY A 647 -3.92 -29.22 16.54
C GLY A 647 -3.62 -29.57 15.07
N SER A 648 -4.68 -29.80 14.30
CA SER A 648 -4.62 -30.20 12.89
C SER A 648 -4.19 -29.06 11.95
N ALA A 649 -3.68 -29.38 10.76
CA ALA A 649 -3.34 -28.37 9.75
C ALA A 649 -4.55 -27.50 9.33
N SER A 650 -5.77 -28.08 9.33
CA SER A 650 -6.99 -27.32 9.01
C SER A 650 -7.31 -26.28 10.09
N LEU A 651 -7.25 -26.67 11.37
CA LEU A 651 -7.45 -25.76 12.48
C LEU A 651 -6.38 -24.66 12.49
N TYR A 652 -5.12 -24.99 12.17
CA TYR A 652 -4.05 -24.00 12.09
C TYR A 652 -4.38 -22.88 11.10
N LEU A 653 -4.85 -23.23 9.91
CA LEU A 653 -5.25 -22.25 8.88
C LEU A 653 -6.50 -21.48 9.28
N GLU A 654 -7.47 -22.11 9.93
CA GLU A 654 -8.65 -21.44 10.49
C GLU A 654 -8.24 -20.36 11.51
N LEU A 655 -7.32 -20.68 12.42
CA LEU A 655 -6.79 -19.72 13.38
C LEU A 655 -5.98 -18.61 12.71
N CYS A 656 -5.21 -18.92 11.66
CA CYS A 656 -4.51 -17.90 10.88
C CYS A 656 -5.49 -16.95 10.16
N GLN A 657 -6.65 -17.44 9.73
CA GLN A 657 -7.70 -16.63 9.13
C GLN A 657 -8.28 -15.60 10.12
N VAL A 658 -8.34 -15.94 11.42
CA VAL A 658 -8.72 -14.98 12.48
C VAL A 658 -7.76 -13.78 12.48
N ALA A 659 -6.46 -14.00 12.28
CA ALA A 659 -5.47 -12.93 12.23
C ALA A 659 -5.76 -11.92 11.10
N VAL A 660 -6.11 -12.43 9.91
CA VAL A 660 -6.44 -11.59 8.74
C VAL A 660 -7.72 -10.79 9.01
N ARG A 661 -8.78 -11.47 9.47
CA ARG A 661 -10.08 -10.84 9.74
C ARG A 661 -9.99 -9.78 10.83
N SER A 662 -9.28 -10.07 11.92
CA SER A 662 -9.04 -9.13 13.02
C SER A 662 -7.95 -8.07 12.70
N CYS A 663 -7.58 -7.94 11.42
CA CYS A 663 -6.64 -6.95 10.91
C CYS A 663 -5.26 -6.97 11.57
N CYS A 664 -4.73 -8.12 11.97
CA CYS A 664 -3.36 -8.21 12.48
C CYS A 664 -2.36 -7.71 11.43
N GLU A 665 -1.32 -7.02 11.88
CA GLU A 665 -0.27 -6.45 11.03
C GLU A 665 0.62 -7.53 10.44
N TRP A 666 0.93 -8.54 11.26
CA TRP A 666 1.79 -9.64 10.90
C TRP A 666 1.20 -10.99 11.33
N VAL A 667 1.55 -12.04 10.60
CA VAL A 667 1.31 -13.44 10.98
C VAL A 667 2.60 -14.25 10.89
N ASP A 668 2.91 -15.04 11.91
CA ASP A 668 4.04 -15.97 11.95
C ASP A 668 3.60 -17.37 11.49
N LEU A 669 4.17 -17.83 10.37
CA LEU A 669 3.89 -19.11 9.74
C LEU A 669 5.12 -20.02 9.80
N GLU A 670 4.94 -21.23 10.34
CA GLU A 670 6.02 -22.22 10.41
C GLU A 670 6.36 -22.74 9.00
N ALA A 671 7.62 -22.61 8.57
CA ALA A 671 8.09 -22.99 7.23
C ALA A 671 8.05 -24.50 6.96
N ASP A 672 7.91 -25.32 8.00
CA ASP A 672 7.75 -26.77 7.88
C ASP A 672 6.32 -27.17 7.47
N ARG A 673 5.40 -26.20 7.38
CA ARG A 673 4.03 -26.39 6.92
C ARG A 673 3.94 -25.96 5.46
N ASP A 674 4.09 -26.93 4.55
CA ASP A 674 3.96 -26.72 3.11
C ASP A 674 2.60 -27.23 2.57
N GLY A 675 2.32 -26.91 1.30
CA GLY A 675 1.10 -27.35 0.60
C GLY A 675 0.27 -26.21 0.02
N THR A 676 -0.69 -26.59 -0.82
CA THR A 676 -1.55 -25.66 -1.59
C THR A 676 -2.36 -24.74 -0.69
N ALA A 677 -2.95 -25.28 0.38
CA ALA A 677 -3.75 -24.51 1.33
C ALA A 677 -2.95 -23.41 2.06
N MET A 678 -1.67 -23.67 2.37
CA MET A 678 -0.77 -22.67 2.96
C MET A 678 -0.43 -21.57 1.95
N GLN A 679 -0.17 -21.94 0.69
CA GLN A 679 0.09 -20.97 -0.39
C GLN A 679 -1.14 -20.10 -0.68
N ASP A 680 -2.35 -20.69 -0.66
CA ASP A 680 -3.61 -19.98 -0.79
C ASP A 680 -3.80 -18.97 0.35
N PHE A 681 -3.54 -19.40 1.59
CA PHE A 681 -3.56 -18.50 2.74
C PHE A 681 -2.56 -17.35 2.58
N CYS A 682 -1.31 -17.64 2.18
CA CYS A 682 -0.28 -16.62 1.98
C CYS A 682 -0.71 -15.56 0.94
N ARG A 683 -1.31 -16.01 -0.18
CA ARG A 683 -1.86 -15.10 -1.20
C ARG A 683 -3.00 -14.25 -0.64
N HIS A 684 -3.92 -14.87 0.11
CA HIS A 684 -5.06 -14.19 0.72
C HIS A 684 -4.62 -13.14 1.76
N ALA A 685 -3.68 -13.49 2.64
CA ALA A 685 -3.15 -12.60 3.66
C ALA A 685 -2.47 -11.36 3.03
N ARG A 686 -1.62 -11.57 2.01
CA ARG A 686 -0.94 -10.48 1.28
C ARG A 686 -1.92 -9.57 0.54
N ALA A 687 -2.93 -10.15 -0.12
CA ALA A 687 -3.96 -9.38 -0.80
C ALA A 687 -4.75 -8.46 0.15
N ASN A 688 -4.80 -8.79 1.44
CA ASN A 688 -5.44 -8.02 2.50
C ASN A 688 -4.44 -7.19 3.34
N GLY A 689 -3.21 -7.00 2.86
CA GLY A 689 -2.22 -6.13 3.51
C GLY A 689 -1.62 -6.68 4.82
N VAL A 690 -1.68 -7.99 5.04
CA VAL A 690 -1.02 -8.68 6.17
C VAL A 690 0.38 -9.11 5.76
N GLN A 691 1.37 -8.76 6.58
CA GLN A 691 2.76 -9.18 6.38
C GLN A 691 3.00 -10.58 6.98
N ILE A 692 3.89 -11.36 6.38
CA ILE A 692 4.12 -12.75 6.76
C ILE A 692 5.55 -12.90 7.29
N VAL A 693 5.69 -13.51 8.46
CA VAL A 693 6.97 -14.03 8.96
C VAL A 693 7.01 -15.52 8.66
N GLY A 694 7.94 -15.97 7.83
CA GLY A 694 8.22 -17.40 7.71
C GLY A 694 9.20 -17.81 8.79
N SER A 695 8.89 -18.83 9.59
CA SER A 695 9.68 -19.17 10.78
C SER A 695 10.04 -20.65 10.89
N HIS A 696 11.18 -20.93 11.49
CA HIS A 696 11.64 -22.28 11.80
C HIS A 696 12.42 -22.29 13.12
N HIS A 697 12.09 -23.21 14.01
CA HIS A 697 12.78 -23.39 15.29
C HIS A 697 13.35 -24.80 15.41
N GLU A 698 14.66 -24.89 15.69
CA GLU A 698 15.37 -26.12 15.98
C GLU A 698 15.62 -26.24 17.48
N LEU A 699 14.97 -27.21 18.12
CA LEU A 699 15.08 -27.46 19.56
C LEU A 699 16.23 -28.41 19.91
N GLY A 700 16.72 -29.17 18.93
CA GLY A 700 17.80 -30.13 19.06
C GLY A 700 19.19 -29.49 19.07
N GLU A 701 20.16 -30.20 18.52
CA GLU A 701 21.52 -29.66 18.36
C GLU A 701 21.53 -28.53 17.32
N MET A 702 22.33 -27.48 17.57
CA MET A 702 22.47 -26.38 16.62
C MET A 702 22.96 -26.90 15.26
N PRO A 703 22.22 -26.66 14.16
CA PRO A 703 22.61 -27.14 12.85
C PRO A 703 23.93 -26.54 12.35
N GLN A 704 24.47 -27.14 11.30
CA GLN A 704 25.62 -26.59 10.59
C GLN A 704 25.22 -25.38 9.76
N THR A 705 26.19 -24.52 9.41
CA THR A 705 25.96 -23.27 8.67
C THR A 705 25.11 -23.45 7.41
N ALA A 706 25.38 -24.48 6.62
CA ALA A 706 24.62 -24.75 5.38
C ALA A 706 23.15 -25.11 5.65
N GLU A 707 22.88 -25.83 6.73
CA GLU A 707 21.53 -26.24 7.13
C GLU A 707 20.73 -25.04 7.65
N ILE A 708 21.38 -24.14 8.41
CA ILE A 708 20.78 -22.87 8.86
C ILE A 708 20.40 -22.01 7.65
N GLN A 709 21.30 -21.89 6.66
CA GLN A 709 21.03 -21.14 5.43
C GLN A 709 19.84 -21.72 4.67
N GLU A 710 19.76 -23.04 4.57
CA GLU A 710 18.66 -23.71 3.88
C GLU A 710 17.33 -23.53 4.63
N ALA A 711 17.33 -23.65 5.96
CA ALA A 711 16.14 -23.37 6.77
C ALA A 711 15.66 -21.92 6.57
N LEU A 712 16.57 -20.96 6.52
CA LEU A 712 16.25 -19.55 6.25
C LEU A 712 15.67 -19.33 4.85
N ARG A 713 16.16 -20.02 3.81
CA ARG A 713 15.56 -19.96 2.46
C ARG A 713 14.15 -20.54 2.43
N ARG A 714 13.90 -21.64 3.15
CA ARG A 714 12.53 -22.17 3.29
C ARG A 714 11.59 -21.15 3.96
N CYS A 715 12.10 -20.36 4.90
CA CYS A 715 11.36 -19.27 5.52
C CYS A 715 10.98 -18.13 4.56
N GLU A 716 11.51 -18.05 3.33
CA GLU A 716 10.98 -17.10 2.32
C GLU A 716 9.58 -17.49 1.84
N LEU A 717 9.12 -18.72 2.13
CA LEU A 717 7.80 -19.24 1.77
C LEU A 717 7.49 -19.03 0.29
N GLN A 718 8.47 -19.34 -0.58
CA GLN A 718 8.38 -19.15 -2.03
C GLN A 718 8.09 -17.68 -2.42
N GLY A 719 8.70 -16.74 -1.71
CA GLY A 719 8.54 -15.30 -1.94
C GLY A 719 7.26 -14.70 -1.34
N ALA A 720 6.58 -15.43 -0.45
CA ALA A 720 5.41 -14.94 0.28
C ALA A 720 5.77 -14.21 1.57
N ALA A 721 6.86 -14.59 2.24
CA ALA A 721 7.27 -13.98 3.49
C ALA A 721 7.89 -12.59 3.27
N ALA A 722 7.63 -11.68 4.21
CA ALA A 722 8.29 -10.38 4.32
C ALA A 722 9.49 -10.40 5.27
N LEU A 723 9.57 -11.44 6.13
CA LEU A 723 10.65 -11.65 7.10
C LEU A 723 10.91 -13.14 7.25
N ALA A 724 12.17 -13.57 7.18
CA ALA A 724 12.58 -14.93 7.50
C ALA A 724 13.03 -15.02 8.97
N LYS A 725 12.67 -16.08 9.71
CA LYS A 725 12.99 -16.23 11.13
C LYS A 725 13.52 -17.63 11.45
N PHE A 726 14.81 -17.73 11.77
CA PHE A 726 15.42 -18.96 12.26
C PHE A 726 15.81 -18.85 13.73
N VAL A 727 15.53 -19.89 14.50
CA VAL A 727 15.90 -19.96 15.93
C VAL A 727 16.42 -21.35 16.27
N GLY A 728 17.68 -21.49 16.67
CA GLY A 728 18.26 -22.76 17.13
C GLY A 728 18.58 -22.78 18.63
N MET A 729 18.84 -23.94 19.23
CA MET A 729 19.30 -24.04 20.63
C MET A 729 20.83 -23.96 20.76
N ALA A 730 21.35 -23.08 21.62
CA ALA A 730 22.80 -22.96 21.84
C ALA A 730 23.32 -23.93 22.92
N SER A 731 24.27 -24.78 22.55
CA SER A 731 25.12 -25.56 23.46
C SER A 731 26.54 -25.00 23.59
N ASP A 732 26.93 -24.05 22.74
CA ASP A 732 28.25 -23.40 22.70
C ASP A 732 28.05 -21.88 22.45
N PRO A 733 28.74 -20.97 23.17
CA PRO A 733 28.72 -19.53 22.88
C PRO A 733 29.00 -19.15 21.42
N LEU A 734 29.84 -19.90 20.71
CA LEU A 734 30.16 -19.68 19.30
C LEU A 734 28.97 -19.91 18.37
N HIS A 735 27.92 -20.62 18.82
CA HIS A 735 26.69 -20.77 18.04
C HIS A 735 25.98 -19.43 17.80
N ALA A 736 26.14 -18.44 18.68
CA ALA A 736 25.63 -17.10 18.42
C ALA A 736 26.27 -16.46 17.17
N LEU A 737 27.59 -16.66 16.99
CA LEU A 737 28.30 -16.21 15.79
C LEU A 737 27.94 -17.06 14.57
N ARG A 738 27.82 -18.38 14.72
CA ARG A 738 27.44 -19.28 13.64
C ARG A 738 26.10 -18.88 13.03
N VAL A 739 25.07 -18.68 13.85
CA VAL A 739 23.73 -18.30 13.37
C VAL A 739 23.76 -16.95 12.66
N ASN A 740 24.43 -15.95 13.24
CA ASN A 740 24.53 -14.61 12.66
C ASN A 740 25.28 -14.61 11.30
N THR A 741 26.40 -15.31 11.24
CA THR A 741 27.21 -15.43 10.01
C THR A 741 26.50 -16.26 8.94
N ALA A 742 25.84 -17.36 9.31
CA ALA A 742 25.04 -18.17 8.41
C ALA A 742 23.93 -17.34 7.76
N ALA A 743 23.19 -16.58 8.56
CA ALA A 743 22.09 -15.75 8.08
C ALA A 743 22.56 -14.61 7.17
N SER A 744 23.66 -13.95 7.52
CA SER A 744 24.29 -12.92 6.67
C SER A 744 24.75 -13.48 5.32
N ALA A 745 25.20 -14.74 5.29
CA ALA A 745 25.66 -15.42 4.08
C ALA A 745 24.55 -16.18 3.32
N ALA A 746 23.30 -16.16 3.80
CA ALA A 746 22.20 -16.88 3.17
C ALA A 746 21.69 -16.24 1.86
N ASN A 747 22.07 -14.98 1.59
CA ASN A 747 21.66 -14.18 0.42
C ASN A 747 20.14 -14.15 0.20
N LEU A 748 19.38 -13.94 1.27
CA LEU A 748 17.92 -13.83 1.20
C LEU A 748 17.50 -12.54 0.49
N SER A 749 16.33 -12.59 -0.16
CA SER A 749 15.71 -11.42 -0.80
C SER A 749 14.98 -10.50 0.19
N ILE A 750 14.84 -10.95 1.44
CA ILE A 750 14.08 -10.32 2.52
C ILE A 750 14.93 -10.21 3.81
N PRO A 751 14.59 -9.30 4.74
CA PRO A 751 15.25 -9.23 6.04
C PRO A 751 15.05 -10.52 6.85
N HIS A 752 15.92 -10.74 7.84
CA HIS A 752 15.89 -11.94 8.66
C HIS A 752 16.05 -11.69 10.16
N VAL A 753 15.51 -12.62 10.93
CA VAL A 753 15.76 -12.83 12.36
C VAL A 753 16.49 -14.15 12.52
N ALA A 754 17.69 -14.14 13.09
CA ALA A 754 18.49 -15.36 13.26
C ALA A 754 19.05 -15.43 14.68
N LEU A 755 18.54 -16.38 15.47
CA LEU A 755 18.81 -16.43 16.91
C LEU A 755 19.28 -17.81 17.38
N ALA A 756 20.01 -17.79 18.49
CA ALA A 756 20.34 -18.94 19.29
C ALA A 756 19.70 -18.78 20.69
N MET A 757 18.93 -19.78 21.12
CA MET A 757 18.25 -19.82 22.42
C MET A 757 19.21 -20.25 23.54
N GLY A 758 18.78 -20.06 24.78
CA GLY A 758 19.54 -20.44 25.97
C GLY A 758 20.51 -19.35 26.41
N HIS A 759 21.09 -19.53 27.60
CA HIS A 759 21.99 -18.53 28.19
C HIS A 759 23.22 -18.27 27.30
N LEU A 760 23.76 -19.32 26.68
CA LEU A 760 24.93 -19.22 25.78
C LEU A 760 24.60 -18.52 24.46
N GLY A 761 23.32 -18.50 24.05
CA GLY A 761 22.86 -17.87 22.82
C GLY A 761 22.58 -16.36 22.93
N ARG A 762 22.63 -15.77 24.13
CA ARG A 762 22.27 -14.34 24.37
C ARG A 762 22.94 -13.37 23.41
N MET A 763 24.19 -13.62 23.02
CA MET A 763 24.92 -12.77 22.07
C MET A 763 24.23 -12.69 20.70
N SER A 764 23.56 -13.74 20.23
CA SER A 764 22.86 -13.69 18.93
C SER A 764 21.74 -12.64 18.94
N ARG A 765 21.11 -12.39 20.10
CA ARG A 765 20.08 -11.35 20.26
C ARG A 765 20.67 -9.94 20.18
N VAL A 766 21.92 -9.79 20.63
CA VAL A 766 22.64 -8.51 20.52
C VAL A 766 23.03 -8.25 19.06
N LEU A 767 23.50 -9.28 18.36
CA LEU A 767 23.96 -9.23 16.97
C LEU A 767 22.81 -9.08 15.97
N ASN A 768 21.68 -9.73 16.20
CA ASN A 768 20.49 -9.63 15.36
C ASN A 768 19.92 -8.20 15.43
N LEU A 769 19.90 -7.46 14.32
CA LEU A 769 19.52 -6.03 14.33
C LEU A 769 18.03 -5.78 14.07
N ILE A 770 17.30 -6.74 13.51
CA ILE A 770 15.93 -6.53 13.02
C ILE A 770 14.97 -7.38 13.85
N MET A 771 13.86 -6.79 14.32
CA MET A 771 12.74 -7.46 15.01
C MET A 771 13.18 -8.49 16.03
N THR A 772 14.06 -8.09 16.95
CA THR A 772 14.56 -9.03 17.96
C THR A 772 13.45 -9.30 18.99
N PRO A 773 13.05 -10.56 19.25
CA PRO A 773 12.12 -10.89 20.31
C PRO A 773 12.75 -10.61 21.67
N VAL A 774 12.08 -9.79 22.47
CA VAL A 774 12.52 -9.34 23.80
C VAL A 774 11.55 -9.76 24.90
N THR A 775 12.02 -9.67 26.14
CA THR A 775 11.22 -9.82 27.35
C THR A 775 11.12 -8.49 28.11
N HIS A 776 10.28 -8.46 29.13
CA HIS A 776 10.12 -7.32 30.03
C HIS A 776 9.83 -7.82 31.45
N HIS A 777 10.29 -7.07 32.45
CA HIS A 777 10.15 -7.44 33.86
C HIS A 777 8.69 -7.49 34.36
N LEU A 778 7.76 -6.87 33.61
CA LEU A 778 6.32 -6.93 33.91
C LEU A 778 5.64 -8.18 33.32
N LEU A 779 6.33 -8.96 32.48
CA LEU A 779 5.83 -10.25 32.01
C LEU A 779 6.02 -11.32 33.09
N PRO A 780 5.10 -12.29 33.21
CA PRO A 780 5.18 -13.32 34.25
C PRO A 780 6.36 -14.25 34.03
N VAL A 781 6.66 -14.58 32.78
CA VAL A 781 7.78 -15.44 32.37
C VAL A 781 8.27 -14.97 30.98
N PRO A 782 9.59 -14.99 30.68
CA PRO A 782 10.08 -14.80 29.32
C PRO A 782 9.51 -15.86 28.36
N ALA A 783 9.25 -15.49 27.10
CA ALA A 783 8.69 -16.41 26.11
C ALA A 783 9.67 -17.49 25.64
N ALA A 784 10.98 -17.23 25.76
CA ALA A 784 12.02 -18.21 25.44
C ALA A 784 13.25 -18.04 26.37
N PRO A 785 13.99 -19.13 26.68
CA PRO A 785 15.20 -19.06 27.48
C PRO A 785 16.26 -18.12 26.90
N GLY A 786 16.88 -17.32 27.77
CA GLY A 786 17.94 -16.37 27.38
C GLY A 786 17.45 -15.12 26.65
N GLN A 787 16.15 -14.80 26.70
CA GLN A 787 15.66 -13.50 26.25
C GLN A 787 16.23 -12.34 27.09
N LEU A 788 16.46 -11.22 26.41
CA LEU A 788 16.93 -9.95 26.97
C LEU A 788 15.81 -8.92 26.81
N SER A 789 15.81 -7.89 27.63
CA SER A 789 15.03 -6.68 27.36
C SER A 789 15.64 -5.88 26.21
N ALA A 790 14.83 -5.05 25.56
CA ALA A 790 15.31 -4.14 24.51
C ALA A 790 16.43 -3.23 25.03
N GLN A 791 16.29 -2.71 26.25
CA GLN A 791 17.29 -1.85 26.88
C GLN A 791 18.63 -2.58 27.10
N GLU A 792 18.62 -3.81 27.61
CA GLU A 792 19.87 -4.60 27.76
C GLU A 792 20.57 -4.83 26.43
N ILE A 793 19.82 -5.10 25.36
CA ILE A 793 20.38 -5.28 24.02
C ILE A 793 21.00 -3.98 23.51
N MET A 794 20.30 -2.85 23.66
CA MET A 794 20.80 -1.55 23.20
C MET A 794 22.07 -1.13 23.96
N VAL A 795 22.09 -1.30 25.28
CA VAL A 795 23.29 -1.05 26.10
C VAL A 795 24.45 -1.96 25.66
N ALA A 796 24.18 -3.25 25.41
CA ALA A 796 25.20 -4.16 24.92
C ALA A 796 25.76 -3.70 23.56
N ARG A 797 24.89 -3.33 22.61
CA ARG A 797 25.30 -2.81 21.30
C ARG A 797 26.14 -1.54 21.40
N THR A 798 25.76 -0.62 22.28
CA THR A 798 26.55 0.59 22.59
C THR A 798 27.93 0.21 23.14
N ASN A 799 28.00 -0.68 24.12
CA ASN A 799 29.26 -1.11 24.74
C ASN A 799 30.19 -1.85 23.77
N PHE A 800 29.63 -2.61 22.83
CA PHE A 800 30.38 -3.30 21.78
C PHE A 800 30.74 -2.39 20.58
N GLY A 801 30.29 -1.13 20.58
CA GLY A 801 30.57 -0.18 19.50
C GLY A 801 29.71 -0.36 18.23
N TYR A 802 28.66 -1.18 18.27
CA TYR A 802 27.66 -1.26 17.18
C TYR A 802 26.82 0.01 17.07
N LEU A 803 26.67 0.75 18.19
CA LEU A 803 25.99 2.03 18.24
C LEU A 803 27.00 3.10 18.70
N PRO A 804 27.64 3.82 17.77
CA PRO A 804 28.62 4.82 18.13
C PRO A 804 27.96 5.96 18.93
N SER A 805 28.63 6.37 20.00
CA SER A 805 28.22 7.53 20.79
C SER A 805 28.40 8.81 19.98
N LYS A 806 27.47 9.75 20.15
CA LYS A 806 27.40 11.00 19.38
C LYS A 806 27.08 12.15 20.33
N SER A 807 27.52 13.34 19.94
CA SER A 807 27.32 14.58 20.67
C SER A 807 26.12 15.32 20.11
N PHE A 808 25.19 15.67 21.01
CA PHE A 808 24.02 16.47 20.74
C PHE A 808 24.07 17.77 21.52
N TYR A 809 23.45 18.81 20.96
CA TYR A 809 23.53 20.16 21.50
C TYR A 809 22.16 20.84 21.58
N LEU A 810 22.02 21.75 22.55
CA LEU A 810 21.09 22.87 22.48
C LEU A 810 21.86 24.11 22.03
N LEU A 811 21.49 24.66 20.87
CA LEU A 811 22.14 25.81 20.25
C LEU A 811 21.30 27.07 20.43
N GLY A 812 21.86 28.14 21.01
CA GLY A 812 21.20 29.44 21.13
C GLY A 812 21.60 30.24 22.37
N SER A 813 20.94 31.38 22.58
CA SER A 813 21.15 32.27 23.73
C SER A 813 19.88 33.10 24.01
N PRO A 814 19.44 33.27 25.28
CA PRO A 814 19.94 32.60 26.49
C PRO A 814 19.33 31.19 26.64
N ILE A 815 20.15 30.22 27.08
CA ILE A 815 19.72 28.81 27.26
C ILE A 815 20.11 28.20 28.61
N THR A 816 20.75 28.97 29.50
CA THR A 816 21.20 28.53 30.83
C THR A 816 20.12 27.80 31.63
N HIS A 817 18.87 28.28 31.59
CA HIS A 817 17.77 27.67 32.36
C HIS A 817 17.02 26.54 31.64
N SER A 818 17.25 26.34 30.33
CA SER A 818 16.53 25.34 29.54
C SER A 818 16.60 23.93 30.16
N PRO A 819 15.48 23.18 30.23
CA PRO A 819 15.46 21.81 30.73
C PRO A 819 15.69 20.75 29.65
N SER A 820 15.95 21.12 28.38
CA SER A 820 16.19 20.15 27.29
C SER A 820 17.25 19.08 27.60
N PRO A 821 18.36 19.36 28.33
CA PRO A 821 19.29 18.31 28.72
C PRO A 821 18.68 17.21 29.60
N ALA A 822 17.71 17.53 30.45
CA ALA A 822 17.00 16.52 31.26
C ALA A 822 16.12 15.63 30.38
N ILE A 823 15.49 16.21 29.35
CA ILE A 823 14.66 15.48 28.38
C ILE A 823 15.52 14.50 27.58
N HIS A 824 16.53 15.01 26.87
CA HIS A 824 17.32 14.20 25.95
C HIS A 824 18.30 13.28 26.67
N GLY A 825 18.94 13.73 27.76
CA GLY A 825 19.81 12.87 28.55
C GLY A 825 19.07 11.64 29.11
N THR A 826 17.85 11.84 29.62
CA THR A 826 16.99 10.74 30.07
C THR A 826 16.53 9.87 28.90
N GLY A 827 16.12 10.48 27.79
CA GLY A 827 15.70 9.79 26.58
C GLY A 827 16.79 8.86 26.03
N PHE A 828 18.01 9.35 25.88
CA PHE A 828 19.16 8.58 25.39
C PHE A 828 19.51 7.42 26.35
N ALA A 829 19.60 7.69 27.65
CA ALA A 829 19.93 6.67 28.64
C ALA A 829 18.86 5.55 28.71
N ALA A 830 17.58 5.92 28.68
CA ALA A 830 16.48 4.96 28.69
C ALA A 830 16.42 4.12 27.41
N ASN A 831 16.73 4.71 26.24
CA ASN A 831 16.86 3.98 24.98
C ASN A 831 18.17 3.18 24.84
N GLY A 832 19.05 3.21 25.85
CA GLY A 832 20.33 2.49 25.84
C GLY A 832 21.38 3.06 24.88
N CYS A 833 21.21 4.32 24.46
CA CYS A 833 22.14 5.03 23.58
C CYS A 833 23.26 5.67 24.40
N GLY A 834 24.51 5.59 23.91
CA GLY A 834 25.67 6.26 24.52
C GLY A 834 25.79 7.76 24.19
N HIS A 835 24.74 8.38 23.67
CA HIS A 835 24.78 9.77 23.23
C HIS A 835 24.85 10.74 24.42
N THR A 836 25.50 11.89 24.21
CA THR A 836 25.56 12.98 25.19
C THR A 836 24.80 14.20 24.70
N TYR A 837 24.10 14.91 25.59
CA TYR A 837 23.41 16.16 25.26
C TYR A 837 23.94 17.31 26.11
N SER A 838 24.40 18.39 25.48
CA SER A 838 25.00 19.54 26.15
C SER A 838 24.44 20.88 25.66
N LYS A 839 24.70 21.97 26.37
CA LYS A 839 24.32 23.33 25.94
C LYS A 839 25.52 24.01 25.30
N LEU A 840 25.30 24.64 24.16
CA LEU A 840 26.25 25.55 23.53
C LEU A 840 25.63 26.95 23.50
N GLU A 841 25.85 27.68 24.58
CA GLU A 841 25.29 29.02 24.78
C GLU A 841 26.18 30.05 24.10
N THR A 842 25.70 30.60 22.97
CA THR A 842 26.44 31.56 22.15
C THR A 842 25.47 32.30 21.21
N GLU A 843 25.89 33.48 20.76
CA GLU A 843 25.25 34.22 19.67
C GLU A 843 26.11 34.20 18.39
N GLU A 844 27.31 33.61 18.46
CA GLU A 844 28.28 33.58 17.37
C GLU A 844 28.06 32.38 16.44
N LEU A 845 27.56 32.65 15.23
CA LEU A 845 27.34 31.63 14.21
C LEU A 845 28.60 30.78 13.88
N PRO A 846 29.83 31.32 13.80
CA PRO A 846 31.02 30.51 13.51
C PRO A 846 31.25 29.39 14.54
N VAL A 847 31.02 29.64 15.82
CA VAL A 847 31.15 28.65 16.90
C VAL A 847 30.14 27.52 16.73
N VAL A 848 28.92 27.87 16.32
CA VAL A 848 27.88 26.88 16.02
C VAL A 848 28.25 26.03 14.81
N LEU A 849 28.75 26.66 13.73
CA LEU A 849 29.14 25.94 12.51
C LEU A 849 30.30 24.96 12.75
N GLU A 850 31.24 25.29 13.63
CA GLU A 850 32.31 24.38 14.05
C GLU A 850 31.73 23.14 14.76
N ALA A 851 30.80 23.35 15.70
CA ALA A 851 30.19 22.26 16.47
C ALA A 851 29.36 21.30 15.60
N ILE A 852 28.53 21.82 14.68
CA ILE A 852 27.66 20.98 13.84
C ILE A 852 28.41 20.22 12.74
N ARG A 853 29.65 20.61 12.42
CA ARG A 853 30.51 19.93 11.43
C ARG A 853 31.49 18.95 12.05
N ALA A 854 31.51 18.81 13.38
CA ALA A 854 32.39 17.88 14.05
C ALA A 854 32.01 16.41 13.73
N PRO A 855 32.97 15.48 13.55
CA PRO A 855 32.68 14.07 13.25
C PRO A 855 31.81 13.35 14.30
N ALA A 856 31.88 13.83 15.54
CA ALA A 856 31.08 13.31 16.66
C ALA A 856 29.66 13.89 16.71
N PHE A 857 29.32 14.89 15.90
CA PHE A 857 28.00 15.50 15.87
C PHE A 857 26.93 14.46 15.47
N GLY A 858 25.87 14.38 16.27
CA GLY A 858 24.69 13.57 15.97
C GLY A 858 23.44 14.38 15.64
N GLY A 859 23.36 15.61 16.14
CA GLY A 859 22.19 16.48 15.97
C GLY A 859 22.14 17.60 17.00
N ALA A 860 21.15 18.49 16.87
CA ALA A 860 20.95 19.57 17.82
C ALA A 860 19.52 20.10 17.85
N SER A 861 19.05 20.49 19.03
CA SER A 861 17.91 21.41 19.15
C SER A 861 18.41 22.83 18.91
N VAL A 862 17.65 23.61 18.15
CA VAL A 862 18.00 24.99 17.79
C VAL A 862 16.96 25.94 18.34
N THR A 863 17.40 26.96 19.07
CA THR A 863 16.55 28.05 19.53
C THR A 863 17.08 29.40 19.04
N ILE A 864 16.46 30.49 19.50
CA ILE A 864 16.85 31.87 19.19
C ILE A 864 18.35 32.06 19.49
N PRO A 865 19.12 32.74 18.62
CA PRO A 865 18.72 33.39 17.36
C PRO A 865 18.87 32.52 16.10
N PHE A 866 19.25 31.24 16.20
CA PHE A 866 19.77 30.47 15.07
C PHE A 866 18.74 29.76 14.18
N LYS A 867 17.45 29.77 14.55
CA LYS A 867 16.39 29.04 13.83
C LYS A 867 16.28 29.42 12.33
N GLU A 868 16.59 30.65 11.99
CA GLU A 868 16.58 31.15 10.61
C GLU A 868 18.01 31.22 10.03
N LEU A 869 18.98 31.60 10.87
CA LEU A 869 20.38 31.80 10.46
C LEU A 869 21.07 30.52 9.99
N LEU A 870 20.63 29.35 10.42
CA LEU A 870 21.23 28.07 10.02
C LEU A 870 20.66 27.51 8.71
N LEU A 871 19.54 28.02 8.18
CA LEU A 871 18.94 27.50 6.94
C LEU A 871 19.90 27.46 5.74
N PRO A 872 20.78 28.46 5.51
CA PRO A 872 21.73 28.41 4.39
C PRO A 872 22.88 27.40 4.58
N HIS A 873 22.97 26.78 5.75
CA HIS A 873 24.08 25.92 6.15
C HIS A 873 23.70 24.44 6.29
N VAL A 874 22.45 24.08 5.99
CA VAL A 874 21.98 22.70 5.98
C VAL A 874 21.93 22.18 4.56
N ASP A 875 22.23 20.90 4.39
CA ASP A 875 22.28 20.25 3.08
C ASP A 875 20.90 19.78 2.62
N VAL A 876 20.07 19.36 3.58
CA VAL A 876 18.72 18.85 3.35
C VAL A 876 17.76 19.52 4.33
N ALA A 877 16.63 20.03 3.85
CA ALA A 877 15.58 20.60 4.68
C ALA A 877 14.26 19.87 4.42
N SER A 878 13.51 19.57 5.48
CA SER A 878 12.16 19.00 5.33
C SER A 878 11.21 20.01 4.67
N ASP A 879 10.14 19.52 4.04
CA ASP A 879 9.09 20.36 3.45
C ASP A 879 8.51 21.34 4.48
N SER A 880 8.43 20.90 5.74
CA SER A 880 7.96 21.76 6.83
C SER A 880 8.95 22.89 7.13
N VAL A 881 10.27 22.65 7.07
CA VAL A 881 11.27 23.71 7.23
C VAL A 881 11.23 24.70 6.08
N LEU A 882 11.09 24.21 4.84
CA LEU A 882 10.98 25.07 3.66
C LEU A 882 9.72 25.95 3.73
N ALA A 883 8.58 25.39 4.14
CA ALA A 883 7.33 26.12 4.28
C ALA A 883 7.32 27.07 5.48
N ILE A 884 7.88 26.66 6.63
CA ILE A 884 7.92 27.48 7.85
C ILE A 884 8.99 28.57 7.74
N GLY A 885 10.07 28.32 6.98
CA GLY A 885 11.23 29.19 6.90
C GLY A 885 12.00 29.32 8.21
N ALA A 886 11.94 28.30 9.07
CA ALA A 886 12.70 28.20 10.31
C ALA A 886 12.87 26.73 10.71
N LEU A 887 14.06 26.37 11.24
CA LEU A 887 14.36 25.05 11.78
C LEU A 887 14.46 25.10 13.31
N ASN A 888 14.16 24.00 13.98
CA ASN A 888 14.47 23.83 15.42
C ASN A 888 15.19 22.51 15.71
N THR A 889 15.40 21.67 14.71
CA THR A 889 15.97 20.32 14.85
C THR A 889 16.98 20.09 13.75
N LEU A 890 18.19 19.71 14.13
CA LEU A 890 19.25 19.25 13.23
C LEU A 890 19.53 17.77 13.48
N THR A 891 19.80 17.02 12.42
CA THR A 891 20.23 15.62 12.45
C THR A 891 21.26 15.38 11.35
N THR A 892 22.03 14.31 11.47
CA THR A 892 22.88 13.82 10.38
C THR A 892 22.17 12.72 9.60
N THR A 893 22.20 12.74 8.26
CA THR A 893 21.75 11.62 7.42
C THR A 893 22.78 10.48 7.46
N PRO A 894 22.43 9.25 7.01
CA PRO A 894 23.39 8.15 6.91
C PRO A 894 24.61 8.48 6.05
N ASP A 895 24.45 9.32 5.03
CA ASP A 895 25.53 9.77 4.14
C ASP A 895 26.39 10.89 4.75
N GLY A 896 26.06 11.34 5.97
CA GLY A 896 26.78 12.38 6.69
C GLY A 896 26.32 13.81 6.40
N ASN A 897 25.26 14.01 5.62
CA ASN A 897 24.71 15.33 5.34
C ASN A 897 23.97 15.91 6.56
N LEU A 898 23.99 17.24 6.70
CA LEU A 898 23.25 17.95 7.73
C LEU A 898 21.81 18.17 7.27
N ALA A 899 20.87 17.51 7.96
CA ALA A 899 19.45 17.62 7.69
C ALA A 899 18.74 18.47 8.76
N ALA A 900 17.76 19.26 8.33
CA ALA A 900 16.96 20.14 9.15
C ALA A 900 15.49 19.75 9.17
N ASP A 901 14.90 19.84 10.35
CA ASP A 901 13.46 19.68 10.56
C ASP A 901 12.91 20.72 11.55
N ASN A 902 11.59 20.78 11.65
CA ASN A 902 10.86 21.61 12.60
C ASN A 902 9.86 20.77 13.40
N THR A 903 10.12 20.59 14.69
CA THR A 903 9.25 19.84 15.61
C THR A 903 8.32 20.75 16.42
N ASP A 904 8.47 22.08 16.34
CA ASP A 904 7.59 23.03 17.03
C ASP A 904 6.15 22.93 16.49
N TRP A 905 5.98 22.92 15.16
CA TRP A 905 4.64 22.83 14.56
C TRP A 905 3.96 21.49 14.87
N GLN A 906 4.74 20.42 14.98
CA GLN A 906 4.25 19.09 15.30
C GLN A 906 3.70 19.04 16.74
N ALA A 907 4.43 19.62 17.69
CA ALA A 907 3.99 19.77 19.08
C ALA A 907 2.74 20.64 19.21
N ILE A 908 2.70 21.80 18.51
CA ILE A 908 1.54 22.68 18.48
C ILE A 908 0.31 21.93 17.95
N ARG A 909 0.43 21.27 16.80
CA ARG A 909 -0.65 20.51 16.18
C ARG A 909 -1.18 19.43 17.13
N LEU A 910 -0.27 18.70 17.79
CA LEU A 910 -0.63 17.63 18.71
C LEU A 910 -1.43 18.16 19.92
N LEU A 911 -0.93 19.21 20.59
CA LEU A 911 -1.59 19.80 21.75
C LEU A 911 -2.96 20.40 21.40
N LEU A 912 -3.04 21.16 20.31
CA LEU A 912 -4.32 21.74 19.87
C LEU A 912 -5.32 20.64 19.47
N THR A 913 -4.87 19.58 18.82
CA THR A 913 -5.74 18.43 18.49
C THR A 913 -6.26 17.75 19.75
N ARG A 914 -5.42 17.52 20.76
CA ARG A 914 -5.84 16.97 22.06
C ARG A 914 -6.86 17.86 22.76
N GLY A 915 -6.64 19.18 22.75
CA GLY A 915 -7.57 20.14 23.33
C GLY A 915 -8.93 20.14 22.63
N LEU A 916 -8.94 20.09 21.29
CA LEU A 916 -10.17 19.98 20.50
C LEU A 916 -10.91 18.67 20.78
N SER A 917 -10.19 17.54 20.88
CA SER A 917 -10.80 16.25 21.22
C SER A 917 -11.44 16.27 22.61
N THR A 918 -10.78 16.88 23.58
CA THR A 918 -11.28 17.02 24.96
C THR A 918 -12.53 17.92 24.99
N ARG A 919 -12.50 19.05 24.29
CA ARG A 919 -13.66 19.95 24.14
C ARG A 919 -14.83 19.25 23.42
N ALA A 920 -14.54 18.45 22.40
CA ALA A 920 -15.54 17.71 21.64
C ALA A 920 -16.19 16.57 22.43
N ALA A 921 -15.50 15.97 23.40
CA ALA A 921 -16.08 14.98 24.30
C ALA A 921 -17.14 15.60 25.24
N ALA A 922 -17.04 16.89 25.53
CA ALA A 922 -17.97 17.63 26.37
C ALA A 922 -19.13 18.30 25.61
N ALA A 923 -19.12 18.27 24.27
CA ALA A 923 -20.07 19.01 23.42
C ALA A 923 -21.00 18.07 22.63
N SER A 924 -22.28 18.45 22.48
CA SER A 924 -23.29 17.69 21.74
C SER A 924 -23.17 17.82 20.21
N THR A 925 -22.49 18.86 19.71
CA THR A 925 -22.26 19.10 18.28
C THR A 925 -20.79 19.49 18.04
N ARG A 926 -20.18 18.92 16.99
CA ARG A 926 -18.78 19.16 16.62
C ARG A 926 -18.73 20.10 15.40
N PRO A 927 -18.23 21.34 15.53
CA PRO A 927 -17.99 22.18 14.36
C PRO A 927 -16.91 21.55 13.47
N THR A 928 -17.05 21.69 12.15
CA THR A 928 -16.02 21.26 11.21
C THR A 928 -14.78 22.15 11.36
N ARG A 929 -13.59 21.60 11.13
CA ARG A 929 -12.33 22.39 11.22
C ARG A 929 -12.32 23.59 10.26
N SER A 930 -12.96 23.44 9.11
CA SER A 930 -13.15 24.53 8.12
C SER A 930 -14.00 25.70 8.62
N ALA A 931 -14.79 25.53 9.69
CA ALA A 931 -15.61 26.57 10.30
C ALA A 931 -14.96 27.20 11.54
N MET A 932 -13.79 26.71 11.97
CA MET A 932 -13.11 27.18 13.18
C MET A 932 -12.25 28.42 12.94
N VAL A 933 -12.12 29.23 13.99
CA VAL A 933 -11.28 30.45 13.99
C VAL A 933 -10.04 30.34 14.89
N ALA A 934 -8.90 30.46 14.23
CA ALA A 934 -7.51 30.65 14.62
C ALA A 934 -7.06 32.03 15.10
N LEU A 935 -6.43 32.22 16.28
CA LEU A 935 -5.57 33.38 16.53
C LEU A 935 -4.14 32.96 16.90
N VAL A 936 -3.15 33.51 16.18
CA VAL A 936 -1.72 33.41 16.48
C VAL A 936 -1.21 34.77 16.93
N VAL A 937 -0.52 34.83 18.06
CA VAL A 937 0.02 36.07 18.62
C VAL A 937 1.55 36.04 18.61
N GLY A 938 2.16 36.99 17.91
CA GLY A 938 3.62 37.11 17.75
C GLY A 938 4.06 37.01 16.29
N ALA A 939 5.35 37.24 16.04
CA ALA A 939 5.90 37.27 14.69
C ALA A 939 7.33 36.70 14.57
N GLY A 940 7.67 35.69 15.37
CA GLY A 940 8.94 34.95 15.27
C GLY A 940 8.78 33.57 14.64
N GLY A 941 9.86 32.78 14.58
CA GLY A 941 9.83 31.42 14.04
C GLY A 941 8.76 30.50 14.66
N THR A 942 8.49 30.63 15.96
CA THR A 942 7.40 29.87 16.62
C THR A 942 6.01 30.26 16.11
N ALA A 943 5.79 31.55 15.77
CA ALA A 943 4.53 32.00 15.19
C ALA A 943 4.33 31.45 13.77
N ARG A 944 5.40 31.37 12.97
CA ARG A 944 5.38 30.73 11.64
C ARG A 944 5.03 29.24 11.76
N ALA A 945 5.65 28.54 12.71
CA ALA A 945 5.31 27.15 13.03
C ALA A 945 3.84 26.97 13.48
N ALA A 946 3.30 27.91 14.26
CA ALA A 946 1.89 27.90 14.67
C ALA A 946 0.93 28.10 13.48
N CYS A 947 1.22 29.06 12.58
CA CYS A 947 0.45 29.26 11.35
C CYS A 947 0.46 28.00 10.47
N TYR A 948 1.63 27.40 10.26
CA TYR A 948 1.76 26.16 9.51
C TYR A 948 0.96 25.02 10.17
N ALA A 949 1.08 24.82 11.48
CA ALA A 949 0.33 23.80 12.21
C ALA A 949 -1.19 23.94 12.03
N LEU A 950 -1.73 25.16 12.16
CA LEU A 950 -3.15 25.45 12.01
C LEU A 950 -3.65 25.21 10.57
N LYS A 951 -2.84 25.55 9.56
CA LYS A 951 -3.15 25.25 8.16
C LYS A 951 -3.14 23.75 7.88
N GLN A 952 -2.15 23.02 8.38
CA GLN A 952 -2.09 21.55 8.29
C GLN A 952 -3.26 20.87 9.02
N MET A 953 -3.83 21.52 10.03
CA MET A 953 -5.05 21.04 10.69
C MET A 953 -6.32 21.26 9.86
N GLY A 954 -6.28 22.08 8.80
CA GLY A 954 -7.45 22.44 7.99
C GLY A 954 -8.35 23.49 8.64
N ILE A 955 -7.79 24.37 9.47
CA ILE A 955 -8.53 25.45 10.13
C ILE A 955 -8.92 26.52 9.09
N GLY A 956 -10.20 26.85 9.04
CA GLY A 956 -10.76 27.73 8.01
C GLY A 956 -10.20 29.14 8.02
N SER A 957 -10.27 29.81 9.18
CA SER A 957 -9.78 31.19 9.34
C SER A 957 -8.65 31.23 10.35
N VAL A 958 -7.48 31.71 9.95
CA VAL A 958 -6.33 31.91 10.86
C VAL A 958 -5.95 33.39 10.85
N TYR A 959 -5.95 34.00 12.02
CA TYR A 959 -5.57 35.39 12.23
C TYR A 959 -4.20 35.50 12.89
N VAL A 960 -3.41 36.49 12.49
CA VAL A 960 -2.10 36.80 13.06
C VAL A 960 -2.16 38.19 13.69
N HIS A 961 -1.81 38.28 14.97
CA HIS A 961 -1.67 39.53 15.71
C HIS A 961 -0.22 39.72 16.17
N ASN A 962 0.31 40.92 16.00
CA ASN A 962 1.61 41.30 16.54
C ASN A 962 1.65 42.79 16.83
N ARG A 963 2.46 43.21 17.82
CA ARG A 963 2.61 44.63 18.20
C ARG A 963 2.96 45.54 17.02
N THR A 964 3.76 45.04 16.08
CA THR A 964 4.05 45.73 14.81
C THR A 964 3.22 45.07 13.72
N VAL A 965 2.24 45.81 13.18
CA VAL A 965 1.27 45.33 12.18
C VAL A 965 1.96 44.84 10.91
N ASP A 966 3.02 45.52 10.45
CA ASP A 966 3.74 45.10 9.24
C ASP A 966 4.39 43.72 9.37
N LYS A 967 4.84 43.35 10.58
CA LYS A 967 5.36 42.00 10.84
C LYS A 967 4.24 40.95 10.86
N ALA A 968 3.05 41.31 11.34
CA ALA A 968 1.88 40.44 11.24
C ALA A 968 1.43 40.26 9.77
N ARG A 969 1.44 41.34 8.97
CA ARG A 969 1.14 41.28 7.52
C ARG A 969 2.10 40.37 6.76
N ALA A 970 3.40 40.44 7.05
CA ALA A 970 4.39 39.59 6.40
C ALA A 970 4.09 38.10 6.61
N ILE A 971 3.95 37.66 7.87
CA ILE A 971 3.63 36.26 8.18
C ILE A 971 2.24 35.88 7.65
N ALA A 972 1.25 36.77 7.78
CA ALA A 972 -0.09 36.48 7.28
C ALA A 972 -0.10 36.25 5.77
N GLY A 973 0.66 37.03 5.00
CA GLY A 973 0.83 36.85 3.55
C GLY A 973 1.49 35.53 3.19
N GLU A 974 2.56 35.13 3.90
CA GLU A 974 3.28 33.88 3.64
C GLU A 974 2.40 32.63 3.78
N PHE A 975 1.53 32.60 4.78
CA PHE A 975 0.70 31.42 5.08
C PHE A 975 -0.76 31.54 4.61
N GLY A 976 -1.14 32.61 3.92
CA GLY A 976 -2.54 32.86 3.53
C GLY A 976 -3.47 32.99 4.74
N CYS A 977 -3.00 33.70 5.78
CA CYS A 977 -3.75 34.05 6.98
C CYS A 977 -4.23 35.52 6.89
N ALA A 978 -5.10 35.93 7.82
CA ALA A 978 -5.56 37.31 7.95
C ALA A 978 -4.81 38.03 9.08
N VAL A 979 -4.72 39.36 9.00
CA VAL A 979 -4.16 40.17 10.08
C VAL A 979 -5.26 40.56 11.05
N CYS A 980 -4.99 40.49 12.35
CA CYS A 980 -5.86 40.96 13.40
C CYS A 980 -5.18 42.08 14.18
N GLU A 981 -5.68 43.31 14.03
CA GLU A 981 -5.16 44.48 14.76
C GLU A 981 -5.68 44.53 16.19
N ALA A 982 -6.95 44.17 16.40
CA ALA A 982 -7.62 44.16 17.70
C ALA A 982 -8.17 42.75 18.05
N PRO A 983 -7.37 41.88 18.71
CA PRO A 983 -7.79 40.55 19.14
C PRO A 983 -9.06 40.50 20.00
N SER A 984 -9.31 41.56 20.77
CA SER A 984 -10.50 41.71 21.62
C SER A 984 -11.82 41.82 20.85
N GLU A 985 -11.76 42.11 19.55
CA GLU A 985 -12.93 42.32 18.69
C GLU A 985 -13.34 41.05 17.91
N LEU A 986 -12.59 39.95 18.06
CA LEU A 986 -12.94 38.69 17.40
C LEU A 986 -14.22 38.08 17.99
N HIS A 987 -15.28 38.05 17.17
CA HIS A 987 -16.60 37.50 17.53
C HIS A 987 -16.60 35.98 17.70
N GLN A 988 -15.63 35.28 17.11
CA GLN A 988 -15.44 33.84 17.25
C GLN A 988 -13.94 33.53 17.38
N LEU A 989 -13.60 32.68 18.35
CA LEU A 989 -12.26 32.19 18.61
C LEU A 989 -12.35 30.76 19.16
N ASP A 990 -11.80 29.80 18.42
CA ASP A 990 -11.79 28.39 18.81
C ASP A 990 -10.42 27.94 19.30
N LEU A 991 -9.35 28.52 18.75
CA LEU A 991 -7.97 28.19 19.07
C LEU A 991 -7.13 29.46 19.21
N LEU A 992 -6.25 29.50 20.21
CA LEU A 992 -5.33 30.61 20.46
C LEU A 992 -3.92 30.08 20.70
N VAL A 993 -2.95 30.57 19.93
CA VAL A 993 -1.52 30.26 20.12
C VAL A 993 -0.72 31.53 20.38
N SER A 994 -0.28 31.73 21.62
CA SER A 994 0.66 32.80 21.98
C SER A 994 2.09 32.35 21.75
N CYS A 995 2.83 33.12 20.96
CA CYS A 995 4.24 32.90 20.62
C CYS A 995 5.15 34.05 21.10
N VAL A 996 4.61 34.96 21.92
CA VAL A 996 5.38 36.07 22.50
C VAL A 996 6.04 35.66 23.81
N PRO A 997 7.17 36.27 24.21
CA PRO A 997 7.77 36.01 25.52
C PRO A 997 6.77 36.29 26.65
N GLY A 998 6.81 35.50 27.74
CA GLY A 998 5.88 35.68 28.86
C GLY A 998 5.96 37.08 29.51
N ALA A 999 7.13 37.71 29.46
CA ALA A 999 7.34 39.10 29.89
C ALA A 999 6.57 40.15 29.06
N ALA A 1000 6.07 39.80 27.87
CA ALA A 1000 5.25 40.70 27.05
C ALA A 1000 3.85 40.92 27.64
N GLY A 1001 3.41 40.08 28.59
CA GLY A 1001 2.19 40.30 29.35
C GLY A 1001 0.91 40.30 28.53
N PHE A 1002 0.87 39.57 27.40
CA PHE A 1002 -0.32 39.50 26.55
C PHE A 1002 -1.50 38.86 27.29
N THR A 1003 -2.70 39.42 27.10
CA THR A 1003 -3.96 38.95 27.70
C THR A 1003 -5.13 39.18 26.75
N LEU A 1004 -6.19 38.38 26.87
CA LEU A 1004 -7.52 38.67 26.31
C LEU A 1004 -8.53 38.91 27.44
N PRO A 1005 -9.62 39.68 27.18
CA PRO A 1005 -10.68 39.88 28.16
C PRO A 1005 -11.30 38.54 28.61
N GLU A 1006 -11.43 38.35 29.93
CA GLU A 1006 -12.01 37.10 30.48
C GLU A 1006 -13.43 36.84 29.95
N ALA A 1007 -14.21 37.89 29.70
CA ALA A 1007 -15.56 37.79 29.14
C ALA A 1007 -15.55 37.14 27.74
N GLN A 1008 -14.58 37.49 26.89
CA GLN A 1008 -14.42 36.89 25.57
C GLN A 1008 -14.02 35.41 25.69
N LEU A 1009 -13.05 35.11 26.57
CA LEU A 1009 -12.60 33.74 26.82
C LEU A 1009 -13.71 32.85 27.39
N ARG A 1010 -14.52 33.34 28.35
CA ARG A 1010 -15.66 32.59 28.90
C ARG A 1010 -16.76 32.35 27.87
N ALA A 1011 -17.00 33.31 26.99
CA ALA A 1011 -18.05 33.20 25.97
C ALA A 1011 -17.70 32.17 24.88
N GLN A 1012 -16.41 32.06 24.53
CA GLN A 1012 -15.97 31.28 23.35
C GLN A 1012 -15.20 30.01 23.71
N LEU A 1013 -14.67 29.91 24.94
CA LEU A 1013 -13.91 28.78 25.49
C LEU A 1013 -12.85 28.21 24.51
N PRO A 1014 -11.96 29.05 23.94
CA PRO A 1014 -10.95 28.56 23.01
C PRO A 1014 -9.98 27.57 23.68
N VAL A 1015 -9.38 26.69 22.88
CA VAL A 1015 -8.18 25.96 23.31
C VAL A 1015 -6.99 26.91 23.21
N VAL A 1016 -6.31 27.13 24.33
CA VAL A 1016 -5.20 28.07 24.45
C VAL A 1016 -3.88 27.32 24.59
N LEU A 1017 -2.88 27.72 23.81
CA LEU A 1017 -1.49 27.31 23.96
C LEU A 1017 -0.62 28.57 24.09
N ASP A 1018 0.20 28.65 25.13
CA ASP A 1018 1.23 29.69 25.26
C ASP A 1018 2.61 29.04 25.16
N ALA A 1019 3.39 29.41 24.15
CA ALA A 1019 4.72 28.83 23.90
C ALA A 1019 5.75 29.29 24.93
N ALA A 1020 5.49 30.39 25.65
CA ALA A 1020 6.36 30.83 26.73
C ALA A 1020 6.25 29.90 27.94
N TYR A 1021 7.40 29.44 28.44
CA TYR A 1021 7.49 28.65 29.68
C TYR A 1021 8.17 29.42 30.82
N ILE A 1022 8.55 30.69 30.59
CA ILE A 1022 9.12 31.59 31.61
C ILE A 1022 8.39 32.94 31.55
N PRO A 1023 7.67 33.35 32.63
CA PRO A 1023 7.27 32.50 33.75
C PRO A 1023 6.36 31.36 33.26
N ARG A 1024 6.28 30.28 34.04
CA ARG A 1024 5.46 29.10 33.71
C ARG A 1024 3.97 29.45 33.58
N GLN A 1025 3.47 30.28 34.48
CA GLN A 1025 2.12 30.83 34.42
C GLN A 1025 2.18 32.26 33.88
N THR A 1026 1.81 32.42 32.61
CA THR A 1026 1.69 33.73 31.98
C THR A 1026 0.33 34.36 32.30
N PRO A 1027 0.18 35.70 32.17
CA PRO A 1027 -1.11 36.35 32.33
C PRO A 1027 -2.22 35.77 31.45
N LEU A 1028 -1.89 35.37 30.22
CA LEU A 1028 -2.83 34.70 29.31
C LEU A 1028 -3.31 33.34 29.86
N LEU A 1029 -2.37 32.50 30.34
CA LEU A 1029 -2.72 31.18 30.88
C LEU A 1029 -3.56 31.30 32.15
N ALA A 1030 -3.25 32.28 33.01
CA ALA A 1030 -4.02 32.57 34.21
C ALA A 1030 -5.46 32.96 33.86
N SER A 1031 -5.67 33.89 32.92
CA SER A 1031 -7.00 34.32 32.51
C SER A 1031 -7.77 33.22 31.77
N ALA A 1032 -7.12 32.46 30.87
CA ALA A 1032 -7.74 31.33 30.18
C ALA A 1032 -8.27 30.28 31.16
N ARG A 1033 -7.49 29.93 32.18
CA ARG A 1033 -7.90 28.96 33.22
C ARG A 1033 -9.04 29.50 34.08
N ALA A 1034 -8.96 30.76 34.51
CA ALA A 1034 -10.03 31.42 35.25
C ALA A 1034 -11.34 31.51 34.44
N SER A 1035 -11.25 31.47 33.11
CA SER A 1035 -12.39 31.44 32.19
C SER A 1035 -12.86 30.02 31.81
N GLY A 1036 -12.24 28.96 32.32
CA GLY A 1036 -12.62 27.56 32.03
C GLY A 1036 -12.12 27.02 30.69
N CYS A 1037 -11.17 27.71 30.04
CA CYS A 1037 -10.57 27.25 28.79
C CYS A 1037 -9.62 26.06 29.02
N ILE A 1038 -9.48 25.21 28.01
CA ILE A 1038 -8.39 24.21 27.97
C ILE A 1038 -7.11 24.96 27.64
N ALA A 1039 -6.16 25.01 28.57
CA ALA A 1039 -4.96 25.86 28.46
C ALA A 1039 -3.66 25.07 28.67
N TYR A 1040 -2.87 24.95 27.60
CA TYR A 1040 -1.56 24.30 27.55
C TYR A 1040 -0.40 25.29 27.78
N GLU A 1041 0.56 24.90 28.62
CA GLU A 1041 1.74 25.66 29.00
C GLU A 1041 2.91 25.43 28.04
N GLY A 1042 3.86 26.38 27.99
CA GLY A 1042 5.04 26.25 27.13
C GLY A 1042 5.91 25.04 27.48
N VAL A 1043 5.86 24.56 28.72
CA VAL A 1043 6.56 23.33 29.14
C VAL A 1043 5.95 22.08 28.50
N GLU A 1044 4.64 22.05 28.28
CA GLU A 1044 3.97 20.95 27.58
C GLU A 1044 4.39 20.94 26.10
N MET A 1045 4.46 22.12 25.46
CA MET A 1045 5.02 22.24 24.11
C MET A 1045 6.49 21.79 24.06
N LEU A 1046 7.32 22.23 25.02
CA LEU A 1046 8.73 21.88 25.10
C LEU A 1046 8.93 20.37 25.28
N PHE A 1047 8.12 19.72 26.10
CA PHE A 1047 8.13 18.28 26.29
C PHE A 1047 7.78 17.54 25.00
N GLU A 1048 6.70 17.95 24.34
CA GLU A 1048 6.21 17.33 23.12
C GLU A 1048 7.23 17.44 21.98
N GLN A 1049 7.75 18.64 21.70
CA GLN A 1049 8.76 18.82 20.66
C GLN A 1049 10.07 18.06 20.98
N GLY A 1050 10.42 17.95 22.26
CA GLY A 1050 11.63 17.27 22.72
C GLY A 1050 11.52 15.75 22.63
N CYS A 1051 10.33 15.19 22.87
CA CYS A 1051 10.06 13.78 22.63
C CYS A 1051 10.18 13.44 21.14
N ILE A 1052 9.60 14.27 20.27
CA ILE A 1052 9.70 14.08 18.81
C ILE A 1052 11.17 14.16 18.34
N GLN A 1053 11.95 15.11 18.86
CA GLN A 1053 13.39 15.17 18.59
C GLN A 1053 14.14 13.91 19.08
N CYS A 1054 13.81 13.42 20.28
CA CYS A 1054 14.35 12.17 20.80
C CYS A 1054 14.05 11.00 19.86
N GLU A 1055 12.83 10.92 19.33
CA GLU A 1055 12.42 9.90 18.36
C GLU A 1055 13.20 10.02 17.04
N ILE A 1056 13.35 11.24 16.52
CA ILE A 1056 14.13 11.51 15.30
C ILE A 1056 15.58 11.04 15.44
N TRP A 1057 16.22 11.32 16.58
CA TRP A 1057 17.64 11.02 16.80
C TRP A 1057 17.92 9.58 17.19
N THR A 1058 17.05 8.99 18.01
CA THR A 1058 17.23 7.61 18.48
C THR A 1058 16.61 6.57 17.55
N LYS A 1059 15.74 7.00 16.62
CA LYS A 1059 14.90 6.14 15.78
C LYS A 1059 14.03 5.17 16.61
N ARG A 1060 13.69 5.57 17.83
CA ARG A 1060 12.90 4.79 18.81
C ARG A 1060 11.90 5.72 19.49
N SER A 1061 10.80 5.16 19.97
CA SER A 1061 9.82 5.89 20.78
C SER A 1061 10.49 6.64 21.93
N ALA A 1062 10.03 7.87 22.21
CA ALA A 1062 10.52 8.60 23.36
C ALA A 1062 10.00 7.94 24.64
N PRO A 1063 10.83 7.67 25.65
CA PRO A 1063 10.39 7.09 26.92
C PRO A 1063 9.71 8.17 27.77
N ARG A 1064 8.49 8.53 27.35
CA ARG A 1064 7.74 9.72 27.79
C ARG A 1064 7.64 9.80 29.31
N ARG A 1065 7.31 8.69 29.99
CA ARG A 1065 7.21 8.62 31.46
C ARG A 1065 8.50 8.96 32.18
N LYS A 1066 9.61 8.36 31.76
CA LYS A 1066 10.93 8.63 32.35
C LYS A 1066 11.33 10.08 32.10
N ILE A 1067 11.07 10.59 30.89
CA ILE A 1067 11.31 11.98 30.52
C ILE A 1067 10.48 12.94 31.40
N VAL A 1068 9.19 12.68 31.60
CA VAL A 1068 8.30 13.49 32.46
C VAL A 1068 8.85 13.55 33.88
N GLN A 1069 9.21 12.41 34.47
CA GLN A 1069 9.76 12.37 35.82
C GLN A 1069 11.03 13.22 35.94
N ALA A 1070 11.97 13.07 35.00
CA ALA A 1070 13.20 13.85 34.98
C ALA A 1070 12.95 15.35 34.74
N LEU A 1071 11.99 15.68 33.87
CA LEU A 1071 11.60 17.06 33.58
C LEU A 1071 10.98 17.73 34.80
N VAL A 1072 10.06 17.07 35.51
CA VAL A 1072 9.43 17.59 36.74
C VAL A 1072 10.49 17.87 37.81
N VAL A 1073 11.42 16.92 38.05
CA VAL A 1073 12.52 17.12 39.00
C VAL A 1073 13.41 18.30 38.60
N CYS A 1074 13.73 18.44 37.30
CA CYS A 1074 14.52 19.57 36.80
C CYS A 1074 13.80 20.92 36.99
N LEU A 1075 12.48 20.96 36.86
CA LEU A 1075 11.69 22.18 37.05
C LEU A 1075 11.55 22.56 38.53
N GLN A 1076 11.43 21.56 39.41
CA GLN A 1076 11.43 21.74 40.87
C GLN A 1076 12.74 22.36 41.36
N ALA A 1077 13.88 21.85 40.89
CA ALA A 1077 15.20 22.30 41.33
C ALA A 1077 15.55 23.74 40.91
N LYS A 1078 14.78 24.35 39.98
CA LYS A 1078 15.05 25.68 39.41
C LYS A 1078 14.06 26.76 39.87
N ASP A 1079 13.29 26.49 40.93
CA ASP A 1079 12.36 27.45 41.55
C ASP A 1079 11.35 28.07 40.55
N PHE A 1080 10.81 27.26 39.64
CA PHE A 1080 9.79 27.69 38.66
C PHE A 1080 8.39 27.95 39.28
N GLY A 1081 8.30 28.31 40.56
CA GLY A 1081 7.08 28.51 41.35
C GLY A 1081 6.81 27.39 42.37
N ASP A 1082 5.70 27.45 43.11
CA ASP A 1082 5.35 26.47 44.17
C ASP A 1082 4.99 25.09 43.56
N VAL A 1083 5.97 24.17 43.48
CA VAL A 1083 5.86 22.92 42.67
C VAL A 1083 5.41 21.69 43.47
N ALA A 1084 5.43 21.71 44.81
CA ALA A 1084 5.27 20.49 45.62
C ALA A 1084 3.86 19.87 45.56
N SER A 1085 2.80 20.67 45.43
CA SER A 1085 1.41 20.19 45.27
C SER A 1085 1.02 19.93 43.81
N PHE A 1086 1.90 20.27 42.86
CA PHE A 1086 1.58 20.36 41.43
C PHE A 1086 2.35 19.35 40.57
N SER A 1087 3.37 18.66 41.12
CA SER A 1087 4.16 17.66 40.39
C SER A 1087 3.29 16.57 39.78
N ASP A 1088 2.28 16.11 40.51
CA ASP A 1088 1.40 15.01 40.09
C ASP A 1088 0.40 15.48 39.03
N ILE A 1089 -0.06 16.73 39.12
CA ILE A 1089 -0.97 17.35 38.13
C ILE A 1089 -0.23 17.58 36.81
N LEU A 1090 0.99 18.12 36.85
CA LEU A 1090 1.79 18.33 35.64
C LEU A 1090 2.22 17.01 35.02
N ALA A 1091 2.66 16.05 35.84
CA ALA A 1091 2.99 14.71 35.35
C ALA A 1091 1.78 14.02 34.71
N GLY A 1092 0.60 14.10 35.35
CA GLY A 1092 -0.64 13.55 34.80
C GLY A 1092 -1.16 14.26 33.57
N ARG A 1093 -0.76 15.52 33.30
CA ARG A 1093 -1.10 16.24 32.06
C ARG A 1093 -0.15 15.93 30.90
N LEU A 1094 1.11 15.64 31.21
CA LEU A 1094 2.13 15.31 30.21
C LEU A 1094 2.03 13.85 29.74
N LEU A 1095 1.52 12.96 30.60
CA LEU A 1095 1.20 11.56 30.30
C LEU A 1095 -0.19 11.42 29.69
#